data_AF-A0A372ILQ4-F1
#
_entry.id   AF-A0A372ILQ4-F1
#
_cell.length_a   1.000
_cell.length_b   1.000
_cell.length_c   1.000
_cell.angle_alpha   90.00
_cell.angle_beta   90.00
_cell.angle_gamma   90.00
#
_symmetry.space_group_name_H-M   'P 1'
#
loop_
_entity.id
_entity.type
_entity.pdbx_description
1 polymer ?
#
loop_
_entity_poly.entity_id
_entity_poly.type
_entity_poly.pdbx_seq_one_letter_code
_entity_poly.pdbx_strand_id
1 'polypeptide(L)'
;MHGLRTSLTSFILSAAALTLPLNGQTGHLQIKANQADGRYSISAEEIAHPILEAGAAAEVNGAWLKASDYPKHTLAKSTSTGELGPAEEWTLTYTGKSDAPDLQIRLRSYQNQPFGDVQVSVVNTTGKQIVVQAIRAIDAGADSLNLGGSHAEERVLSDSFSEDRPAMKIHDFSDPVHGMHRGVGSQIVYNLENHRSWFVGTLTSDKFLTVLRMHVSPDNPQKLASYEVEDTGTTELLNENSLRRSPPEDHVMLSLPVEPGATLDSERLLFGLGNDPVKQLETYGHLIRDLHHARVSAPVALGWWSWTAYYFGLNEGAALTNAEWLADNLKSYGYTFFHIDEGYQYARGEYTTPDADLFPHGLASVERKITNLGLTPGIWTAPFEVSERSWVYTHHPDWLVKNAQGNPIHIGSVSQQKDLIFELDTTNPGAQEYLHQTYRTLTRDWNLRYIKMDFMEDSAVEGYYYRPHTTALEAQRIGLQTIRDAVGDSVLLDKDGSEMLNPVGILDMGRISQDTGHSFSSSKDAATGIAARFYMNRNYFVADPDAFTVSTQVIEDHAWHGGTKPLSSDEAMVSMTLSAVSGGLFEIGDDLPTLGKSPDRLAWLKNRDLLDMVELGRASKPVDLMTYAKEDLQPSIFLLKESNRQSMLAVFNWTEGSRTHDLSLSQTGLNGNAAYDVTEILASSPTTTKAQGTLHIEQPPHSVRLLKLVDTSAPEQKPVAEIVATSSGTAGVGIDFNAPEASEDNPVLHYRWNFGDGTSAEGQHLTHTYTRAGEYQVTLTAVGLGEVSAEAHAAISITGSMPTRFHPDTQRRLAPEAQ
;
A
#
# COMPACT_ATOMS: atom_id res chain seq x y z
N MET A 1 83.22 2.64 -18.82
CA MET A 1 82.84 3.46 -19.99
C MET A 1 81.91 4.56 -19.52
N HIS A 2 82.02 5.73 -20.15
CA HIS A 2 81.45 7.07 -19.85
C HIS A 2 80.09 7.09 -19.10
N GLY A 3 79.87 7.95 -18.09
CA GLY A 3 79.82 9.43 -18.15
C GLY A 3 78.37 9.84 -18.51
N LEU A 4 77.62 10.74 -17.88
CA LEU A 4 77.82 12.03 -17.20
C LEU A 4 76.72 12.17 -16.09
N ARG A 5 76.93 12.79 -14.90
CA ARG A 5 76.87 14.25 -14.54
C ARG A 5 75.60 14.95 -15.10
N THR A 6 74.73 15.67 -14.37
CA THR A 6 74.87 16.70 -13.30
C THR A 6 73.43 17.07 -12.82
N SER A 7 73.12 17.16 -11.53
CA SER A 7 73.13 18.36 -10.64
C SER A 7 71.99 19.39 -10.85
N LEU A 8 71.09 19.57 -9.86
CA LEU A 8 70.91 20.78 -9.00
C LEU A 8 69.50 20.91 -8.35
N THR A 9 69.53 20.98 -7.02
CA THR A 9 68.76 21.84 -6.08
C THR A 9 67.25 22.12 -6.21
N SER A 10 66.57 21.71 -5.12
CA SER A 10 65.70 22.50 -4.23
C SER A 10 64.39 23.10 -4.77
N PHE A 11 63.25 22.67 -4.20
CA PHE A 11 62.26 23.56 -3.58
C PHE A 11 61.31 22.72 -2.71
N ILE A 12 61.26 23.02 -1.41
CA ILE A 12 60.14 22.61 -0.54
C ILE A 12 58.96 23.49 -0.96
N LEU A 13 57.92 22.88 -1.53
CA LEU A 13 56.59 23.46 -1.56
C LEU A 13 55.68 22.60 -0.68
N SER A 14 55.03 23.26 0.27
CA SER A 14 53.87 22.72 0.97
C SER A 14 52.80 22.35 -0.05
N ALA A 15 52.53 21.06 -0.22
CA ALA A 15 51.32 20.62 -0.89
C ALA A 15 50.14 20.90 0.06
N ALA A 16 49.49 22.05 -0.12
CA ALA A 16 48.08 22.15 0.21
C ALA A 16 47.37 21.09 -0.64
N ALA A 17 46.95 20.00 -0.01
CA ALA A 17 46.09 19.01 -0.64
C ALA A 17 44.76 19.70 -0.96
N LEU A 18 44.61 20.19 -2.19
CA LEU A 18 43.30 20.50 -2.74
C LEU A 18 42.56 19.17 -2.87
N THR A 19 41.74 18.86 -1.87
CA THR A 19 40.72 17.82 -1.93
C THR A 19 39.69 18.26 -2.97
N LEU A 20 39.72 17.63 -4.14
CA LEU A 20 38.73 17.83 -5.20
C LEU A 20 37.54 16.89 -4.94
N PRO A 21 36.28 17.32 -5.16
CA PRO A 21 35.13 16.42 -5.16
C PRO A 21 35.30 15.33 -6.24
N LEU A 22 34.90 14.10 -5.92
CA LEU A 22 34.83 13.01 -6.89
C LEU A 22 33.41 12.94 -7.47
N ASN A 23 33.32 13.01 -8.79
CA ASN A 23 32.05 12.98 -9.53
C ASN A 23 31.80 11.58 -10.15
N GLY A 24 30.55 11.23 -10.37
CA GLY A 24 30.12 10.21 -11.34
C GLY A 24 28.83 10.61 -12.03
N GLN A 25 28.57 9.98 -13.17
CA GLN A 25 27.43 10.23 -14.04
C GLN A 25 26.76 8.90 -14.33
N THR A 26 25.46 8.79 -14.08
CA THR A 26 24.65 7.66 -14.55
C THR A 26 23.22 8.15 -14.80
N GLY A 27 22.76 8.12 -16.05
CA GLY A 27 21.53 8.81 -16.43
C GLY A 27 21.63 10.33 -16.21
N HIS A 28 20.57 10.93 -15.66
CA HIS A 28 20.47 12.37 -15.37
C HIS A 28 21.03 12.79 -14.00
N LEU A 29 21.35 11.86 -13.09
CA LEU A 29 21.77 12.16 -11.71
C LEU A 29 23.29 12.33 -11.57
N GLN A 30 23.69 13.35 -10.81
CA GLN A 30 25.07 13.58 -10.38
C GLN A 30 25.14 13.56 -8.85
N ILE A 31 25.85 12.58 -8.30
CA ILE A 31 26.16 12.52 -6.87
C ILE A 31 27.59 13.03 -6.66
N LYS A 32 27.75 13.95 -5.70
CA LYS A 32 29.06 14.42 -5.25
C LYS A 32 29.18 14.23 -3.75
N ALA A 33 30.32 13.70 -3.35
CA ALA A 33 30.70 13.57 -1.95
C ALA A 33 31.90 14.48 -1.69
N ASN A 34 31.83 15.29 -0.64
CA ASN A 34 32.88 16.23 -0.30
C ASN A 34 33.61 15.80 0.98
N GLN A 35 34.87 15.43 0.81
CA GLN A 35 35.73 15.05 1.93
C GLN A 35 36.02 16.23 2.88
N ALA A 36 36.02 17.48 2.39
CA ALA A 36 36.45 18.63 3.16
C ALA A 36 35.47 18.99 4.29
N ASP A 37 34.17 18.92 4.03
CA ASP A 37 33.11 19.23 4.99
C ASP A 37 32.26 18.01 5.37
N GLY A 38 32.49 16.86 4.72
CA GLY A 38 31.79 15.62 5.03
C GLY A 38 30.35 15.59 4.53
N ARG A 39 29.96 16.51 3.64
CA ARG A 39 28.61 16.56 3.06
C ARG A 39 28.56 15.87 1.70
N TYR A 40 27.36 15.53 1.26
CA TYR A 40 27.10 15.08 -0.09
C TYR A 40 26.07 15.98 -0.77
N SER A 41 26.05 15.94 -2.09
CA SER A 41 25.08 16.67 -2.88
C SER A 41 24.57 15.86 -4.07
N ILE A 42 23.31 16.12 -4.42
CA ILE A 42 22.61 15.48 -5.52
C ILE A 42 22.20 16.58 -6.49
N SER A 43 22.56 16.42 -7.76
CA SER A 43 22.28 17.37 -8.85
C SER A 43 21.74 16.62 -10.07
N ALA A 44 21.24 17.37 -11.05
CA ALA A 44 20.98 16.86 -12.40
C ALA A 44 21.90 17.53 -13.43
N GLU A 45 22.21 16.87 -14.55
CA GLU A 45 23.12 17.41 -15.57
C GLU A 45 22.70 18.79 -16.09
N GLU A 46 21.39 19.00 -16.26
CA GLU A 46 20.81 20.25 -16.73
C GLU A 46 20.69 21.36 -15.66
N ILE A 47 21.17 21.14 -14.43
CA ILE A 47 21.01 22.09 -13.32
C ILE A 47 22.39 22.51 -12.79
N ALA A 48 22.65 23.82 -12.84
CA ALA A 48 23.94 24.40 -12.48
C ALA A 48 24.26 24.35 -10.98
N HIS A 49 23.24 24.16 -10.14
CA HIS A 49 23.34 24.13 -8.68
C HIS A 49 22.84 22.77 -8.15
N PRO A 50 23.36 22.30 -6.99
CA PRO A 50 22.80 21.12 -6.35
C PRO A 50 21.32 21.28 -6.06
N ILE A 51 20.56 20.22 -6.29
CA ILE A 51 19.16 20.16 -5.85
C ILE A 51 19.12 19.87 -4.36
N LEU A 52 19.92 18.92 -3.88
CA LEU A 52 20.07 18.64 -2.46
C LEU A 52 21.54 18.81 -2.04
N GLU A 53 21.79 19.49 -0.93
CA GLU A 53 23.02 19.36 -0.13
C GLU A 53 22.68 18.85 1.27
N ALA A 54 23.31 17.76 1.71
CA ALA A 54 22.99 17.15 3.00
C ALA A 54 24.22 16.52 3.67
N GLY A 55 24.16 16.39 4.99
CA GLY A 55 24.99 15.47 5.76
C GLY A 55 24.18 14.27 6.26
N ALA A 56 24.80 13.48 7.14
CA ALA A 56 24.09 12.49 7.96
C ALA A 56 24.28 12.79 9.44
N ALA A 57 23.45 12.20 10.28
CA ALA A 57 23.60 12.26 11.72
C ALA A 57 23.09 10.97 12.38
N ALA A 58 23.44 10.73 13.63
CA ALA A 58 22.82 9.69 14.44
C ALA A 58 22.67 10.18 15.88
N GLU A 59 21.57 9.83 16.54
CA GLU A 59 21.40 10.05 17.96
C GLU A 59 21.91 8.83 18.73
N VAL A 60 22.98 9.05 19.49
CA VAL A 60 23.70 8.00 20.21
C VAL A 60 23.88 8.40 21.67
N ASN A 61 23.42 7.54 22.58
CA ASN A 61 23.40 7.79 24.02
C ASN A 61 22.71 9.13 24.37
N GLY A 62 21.65 9.50 23.65
CA GLY A 62 20.89 10.74 23.85
C GLY A 62 21.59 12.00 23.35
N ALA A 63 22.59 11.87 22.47
CA ALA A 63 23.27 13.00 21.86
C ALA A 63 23.38 12.84 20.34
N TRP A 64 23.02 13.89 19.60
CA TRP A 64 23.20 13.94 18.16
C TRP A 64 24.67 14.05 17.78
N LEU A 65 25.13 13.14 16.94
CA LEU A 65 26.44 13.13 16.31
C LEU A 65 26.25 13.46 14.83
N LYS A 66 26.58 14.69 14.42
CA LYS A 66 26.51 15.07 13.00
C LYS A 66 27.78 14.65 12.29
N ALA A 67 27.65 14.24 11.04
CA ALA A 67 28.76 13.93 10.14
C ALA A 67 29.83 15.03 10.15
N SER A 68 29.41 16.30 10.11
CA SER A 68 30.29 17.48 10.15
C SER A 68 31.11 17.63 11.44
N ASP A 69 30.72 16.96 12.52
CA ASP A 69 31.40 17.07 13.81
C ASP A 69 32.64 16.17 13.89
N TYR A 70 32.85 15.27 12.93
CA TYR A 70 33.98 14.35 12.91
C TYR A 70 35.23 15.05 12.35
N PRO A 71 36.41 14.87 12.99
CA PRO A 71 37.63 15.53 12.54
C PRO A 71 38.24 14.89 11.28
N LYS A 72 37.79 13.70 10.89
CA LYS A 72 38.32 12.96 9.74
C LYS A 72 37.20 12.41 8.88
N HIS A 73 37.25 12.78 7.61
CA HIS A 73 36.39 12.22 6.57
C HIS A 73 37.26 11.52 5.53
N THR A 74 36.85 10.33 5.12
CA THR A 74 37.45 9.62 3.99
C THR A 74 36.37 9.24 2.98
N LEU A 75 36.68 9.38 1.70
CA LEU A 75 35.79 9.05 0.60
C LEU A 75 36.40 7.91 -0.22
N ALA A 76 35.63 6.85 -0.42
CA ALA A 76 35.94 5.78 -1.36
C ALA A 76 34.89 5.71 -2.47
N LYS A 77 35.33 5.42 -3.70
CA LYS A 77 34.45 5.11 -4.83
C LYS A 77 34.61 3.64 -5.20
N SER A 78 33.50 2.96 -5.39
CA SER A 78 33.40 1.56 -5.78
C SER A 78 32.29 1.37 -6.82
N THR A 79 32.16 0.15 -7.32
CA THR A 79 30.96 -0.31 -8.02
C THR A 79 30.36 -1.43 -7.20
N SER A 80 29.04 -1.44 -7.05
CA SER A 80 28.29 -2.53 -6.42
C SER A 80 27.24 -3.08 -7.39
N THR A 81 26.73 -4.27 -7.10
CA THR A 81 25.60 -4.85 -7.83
C THR A 81 24.69 -5.47 -6.79
N GLY A 82 23.51 -4.87 -6.61
CA GLY A 82 22.51 -5.29 -5.65
C GLY A 82 21.19 -5.63 -6.32
N GLU A 83 20.12 -5.70 -5.53
CA GLU A 83 18.76 -6.01 -5.99
C GLU A 83 18.23 -5.00 -7.02
N LEU A 84 18.65 -3.75 -6.89
CA LEU A 84 18.32 -2.65 -7.82
C LEU A 84 19.26 -2.59 -9.05
N GLY A 85 20.15 -3.58 -9.20
CA GLY A 85 21.08 -3.70 -10.32
C GLY A 85 22.48 -3.10 -10.06
N PRO A 86 23.29 -2.92 -11.12
CA PRO A 86 24.63 -2.39 -11.01
C PRO A 86 24.61 -0.89 -10.69
N ALA A 87 25.40 -0.50 -9.70
CA ALA A 87 25.51 0.87 -9.21
C ALA A 87 26.96 1.35 -9.15
N GLU A 88 27.15 2.64 -9.41
CA GLU A 88 28.30 3.36 -8.86
C GLU A 88 28.01 3.68 -7.38
N GLU A 89 29.02 3.50 -6.52
CA GLU A 89 28.86 3.68 -5.08
C GLU A 89 29.93 4.60 -4.52
N TRP A 90 29.50 5.51 -3.64
CA TRP A 90 30.36 6.38 -2.85
C TRP A 90 30.16 6.07 -1.38
N THR A 91 31.26 5.79 -0.71
CA THR A 91 31.28 5.56 0.73
C THR A 91 32.02 6.69 1.43
N LEU A 92 31.30 7.51 2.20
CA LEU A 92 31.92 8.47 3.12
C LEU A 92 32.03 7.82 4.50
N THR A 93 33.18 7.95 5.14
CA THR A 93 33.42 7.44 6.49
C THR A 93 33.91 8.56 7.39
N TYR A 94 33.26 8.68 8.55
CA TYR A 94 33.44 9.76 9.54
C TYR A 94 34.05 9.16 10.79
N THR A 95 35.28 9.57 11.12
CA THR A 95 36.08 8.93 12.18
C THR A 95 36.82 9.95 13.04
N GLY A 96 37.48 9.46 14.09
CA GLY A 96 38.46 10.24 14.86
C GLY A 96 37.93 10.85 16.15
N LYS A 97 36.75 10.43 16.61
CA LYS A 97 36.26 10.64 17.97
C LYS A 97 36.51 9.36 18.78
N SER A 98 37.20 9.44 19.92
CA SER A 98 37.56 8.26 20.73
C SER A 98 36.38 7.64 21.49
N ASP A 99 35.37 8.45 21.80
CA ASP A 99 34.26 8.09 22.69
C ASP A 99 32.91 8.09 21.96
N ALA A 100 32.93 8.04 20.63
CA ALA A 100 31.76 7.98 19.76
C ALA A 100 31.95 6.89 18.69
N PRO A 101 30.87 6.29 18.18
CA PRO A 101 30.96 5.40 17.02
C PRO A 101 31.50 6.14 15.79
N ASP A 102 31.93 5.39 14.78
CA ASP A 102 32.14 5.96 13.46
C ASP A 102 30.78 5.97 12.71
N LEU A 103 30.62 6.94 11.81
CA LEU A 103 29.49 6.93 10.87
C LEU A 103 29.98 6.56 9.48
N GLN A 104 29.13 5.91 8.69
CA GLN A 104 29.37 5.64 7.28
C GLN A 104 28.12 5.96 6.47
N ILE A 105 28.27 6.67 5.35
CA ILE A 105 27.19 6.90 4.38
C ILE A 105 27.54 6.12 3.11
N ARG A 106 26.60 5.32 2.62
CA ARG A 106 26.65 4.70 1.29
C ARG A 106 25.65 5.40 0.38
N LEU A 107 26.15 6.02 -0.68
CA LEU A 107 25.36 6.62 -1.75
C LEU A 107 25.52 5.78 -3.01
N ARG A 108 24.40 5.40 -3.63
CA ARG A 108 24.40 4.57 -4.84
C ARG A 108 23.64 5.27 -5.96
N SER A 109 24.17 5.15 -7.16
CA SER A 109 23.52 5.62 -8.38
C SER A 109 23.48 4.49 -9.40
N TYR A 110 22.30 4.21 -9.93
CA TYR A 110 22.06 3.02 -10.75
C TYR A 110 22.19 3.33 -12.24
N GLN A 111 22.82 2.42 -12.99
CA GLN A 111 23.04 2.61 -14.42
C GLN A 111 21.70 2.73 -15.17
N ASN A 112 21.53 3.83 -15.92
CA ASN A 112 20.35 4.14 -16.73
C ASN A 112 19.03 4.27 -15.94
N GLN A 113 19.10 4.54 -14.63
CA GLN A 113 17.92 4.77 -13.81
C GLN A 113 17.81 6.25 -13.40
N PRO A 114 16.59 6.80 -13.25
CA PRO A 114 16.36 8.18 -12.83
C PRO A 114 16.42 8.38 -11.30
N PHE A 115 16.94 7.41 -10.56
CA PHE A 115 16.97 7.38 -9.10
C PHE A 115 18.31 6.86 -8.55
N GLY A 116 18.58 7.19 -7.29
CA GLY A 116 19.67 6.63 -6.49
C GLY A 116 19.15 6.23 -5.11
N ASP A 117 20.03 5.70 -4.27
CA ASP A 117 19.69 5.46 -2.86
C ASP A 117 20.81 5.87 -1.90
N VAL A 118 20.43 6.07 -0.64
CA VAL A 118 21.31 6.38 0.48
C VAL A 118 21.01 5.48 1.68
N GLN A 119 22.06 5.08 2.40
CA GLN A 119 21.96 4.39 3.67
C GLN A 119 23.08 4.84 4.62
N VAL A 120 22.77 4.94 5.91
CA VAL A 120 23.73 5.33 6.95
C VAL A 120 23.96 4.18 7.91
N SER A 121 25.22 3.96 8.28
CA SER A 121 25.63 2.95 9.24
C SER A 121 26.28 3.60 10.46
N VAL A 122 25.85 3.20 11.65
CA VAL A 122 26.51 3.48 12.93
C VAL A 122 27.41 2.31 13.28
N VAL A 123 28.73 2.49 13.19
CA VAL A 123 29.72 1.46 13.47
C VAL A 123 30.28 1.68 14.87
N ASN A 124 29.96 0.81 15.83
CA ASN A 124 30.45 0.97 17.20
C ASN A 124 31.93 0.60 17.30
N THR A 125 32.80 1.57 17.06
CA THR A 125 34.26 1.47 17.21
C THR A 125 34.73 1.74 18.63
N THR A 126 33.82 2.01 19.56
CA THR A 126 34.15 2.26 20.96
C THR A 126 34.42 0.96 21.73
N GLY A 127 35.04 1.08 22.91
CA GLY A 127 35.30 -0.06 23.79
C GLY A 127 34.13 -0.52 24.66
N LYS A 128 32.91 0.03 24.45
CA LYS A 128 31.72 -0.23 25.28
C LYS A 128 30.45 -0.29 24.42
N GLN A 129 29.40 -0.91 24.95
CA GLN A 129 28.08 -0.85 24.32
C GLN A 129 27.63 0.62 24.21
N ILE A 130 27.06 0.97 23.07
CA ILE A 130 26.36 2.24 22.85
C ILE A 130 24.88 1.95 22.62
N VAL A 131 24.05 2.98 22.71
CA VAL A 131 22.63 2.89 22.39
C VAL A 131 22.30 3.90 21.30
N VAL A 132 21.63 3.46 20.25
CA VAL A 132 21.18 4.30 19.13
C VAL A 132 19.67 4.53 19.25
N GLN A 133 19.26 5.79 19.15
CA GLN A 133 17.85 6.19 19.20
C GLN A 133 17.29 6.46 17.80
N ALA A 134 18.09 7.10 16.94
CA ALA A 134 17.71 7.45 15.58
C ALA A 134 18.94 7.56 14.66
N ILE A 135 18.73 7.34 13.36
CA ILE A 135 19.74 7.52 12.32
C ILE A 135 19.16 8.40 11.22
N ARG A 136 19.88 9.46 10.84
CA ARG A 136 19.42 10.46 9.88
C ARG A 136 20.27 10.41 8.62
N ALA A 137 19.64 10.02 7.51
CA ALA A 137 20.30 9.93 6.21
C ALA A 137 20.37 11.26 5.47
N ILE A 138 19.36 12.12 5.66
CA ILE A 138 19.35 13.49 5.14
C ILE A 138 19.32 14.44 6.35
N ASP A 139 20.44 15.11 6.63
CA ASP A 139 20.55 16.25 7.54
C ASP A 139 20.86 17.51 6.72
N ALA A 140 19.82 18.18 6.22
CA ALA A 140 19.93 19.34 5.33
C ALA A 140 19.49 20.63 6.02
N GLY A 141 20.25 21.71 5.82
CA GLY A 141 19.98 23.02 6.43
C GLY A 141 19.10 23.92 5.56
N ALA A 142 19.12 25.21 5.87
CA ALA A 142 18.39 26.22 5.09
C ALA A 142 18.92 26.26 3.65
N ASP A 143 18.02 26.59 2.70
CA ASP A 143 18.29 26.71 1.26
C ASP A 143 18.99 25.47 0.64
N SER A 144 18.90 24.29 1.29
CA SER A 144 19.62 23.07 0.91
C SER A 144 18.82 22.11 0.02
N LEU A 145 17.53 22.37 -0.21
CA LEU A 145 16.70 21.74 -1.24
C LEU A 145 16.20 22.82 -2.21
N ASN A 146 16.54 22.73 -3.51
CA ASN A 146 16.19 23.74 -4.50
C ASN A 146 15.94 23.13 -5.89
N LEU A 147 14.68 23.18 -6.35
CA LEU A 147 14.28 22.64 -7.66
C LEU A 147 14.59 23.59 -8.84
N GLY A 148 15.14 24.77 -8.56
CA GLY A 148 15.44 25.82 -9.52
C GLY A 148 14.24 26.74 -9.84
N GLY A 149 13.16 26.63 -9.07
CA GLY A 149 11.97 27.49 -9.14
C GLY A 149 11.68 28.13 -7.77
N SER A 150 10.62 28.94 -7.69
CA SER A 150 10.18 29.52 -6.43
C SER A 150 9.51 28.47 -5.53
N HIS A 151 9.87 28.42 -4.24
CA HIS A 151 9.12 27.63 -3.25
C HIS A 151 7.63 28.03 -3.16
N ALA A 152 7.25 29.24 -3.60
CA ALA A 152 5.85 29.68 -3.64
C ALA A 152 4.97 28.86 -4.57
N GLU A 153 5.60 28.22 -5.54
CA GLU A 153 4.95 27.44 -6.58
C GLU A 153 5.21 25.94 -6.36
N GLU A 154 5.71 25.56 -5.19
CA GLU A 154 5.91 24.17 -4.82
C GLU A 154 4.70 23.61 -4.07
N ARG A 155 4.36 22.37 -4.42
CA ARG A 155 3.45 21.52 -3.65
C ARG A 155 4.21 20.37 -3.03
N VAL A 156 3.82 20.04 -1.81
CA VAL A 156 4.39 18.95 -1.02
C VAL A 156 3.30 17.92 -0.77
N LEU A 157 3.54 16.70 -1.24
CA LEU A 157 2.77 15.52 -0.85
C LEU A 157 3.63 14.70 0.11
N SER A 158 3.16 14.56 1.34
CA SER A 158 3.82 13.80 2.40
C SER A 158 2.92 12.62 2.74
N ASP A 159 3.42 11.40 2.60
CA ASP A 159 2.64 10.23 2.99
C ASP A 159 2.48 10.20 4.53
N SER A 160 1.38 9.65 5.02
CA SER A 160 1.01 9.66 6.44
C SER A 160 1.41 8.35 7.13
N PHE A 161 1.44 8.34 8.47
CA PHE A 161 1.86 7.17 9.25
C PHE A 161 0.98 5.97 8.98
N SER A 162 -0.33 6.20 8.90
CA SER A 162 -1.31 5.27 8.35
C SER A 162 -2.24 6.04 7.43
N GLU A 163 -3.17 5.36 6.80
CA GLU A 163 -4.30 5.94 6.10
C GLU A 163 -5.16 6.86 6.93
N ASP A 164 -5.16 6.69 8.26
CA ASP A 164 -5.92 7.51 9.19
C ASP A 164 -5.11 8.62 9.88
N ARG A 165 -3.80 8.47 9.97
CA ARG A 165 -2.96 9.24 10.91
C ARG A 165 -1.81 10.00 10.23
N PRO A 166 -1.96 11.31 9.97
CA PRO A 166 -3.21 12.04 9.80
C PRO A 166 -3.85 11.77 8.43
N ALA A 167 -5.03 12.32 8.19
CA ALA A 167 -5.63 12.33 6.86
C ALA A 167 -4.72 12.95 5.80
N MET A 168 -4.59 12.24 4.68
CA MET A 168 -3.72 12.61 3.56
C MET A 168 -4.13 13.94 2.94
N LYS A 169 -3.16 14.86 2.79
CA LYS A 169 -3.34 16.16 2.14
C LYS A 169 -2.12 16.53 1.32
N ILE A 170 -2.37 17.23 0.21
CA ILE A 170 -1.34 17.88 -0.60
C ILE A 170 -1.35 19.35 -0.24
N HIS A 171 -0.20 19.86 0.21
CA HIS A 171 -0.06 21.22 0.69
C HIS A 171 0.75 22.06 -0.28
N ASP A 172 0.41 23.33 -0.45
CA ASP A 172 1.38 24.29 -0.96
C ASP A 172 2.55 24.39 0.05
N PHE A 173 3.79 24.52 -0.41
CA PHE A 173 4.97 24.57 0.48
C PHE A 173 4.85 25.62 1.58
N SER A 174 4.23 26.77 1.27
CA SER A 174 4.04 27.87 2.21
C SER A 174 2.92 27.67 3.24
N ASP A 175 2.18 26.55 3.19
CA ASP A 175 1.11 26.21 4.13
C ASP A 175 1.41 24.92 4.91
N PRO A 176 2.48 24.90 5.72
CA PRO A 176 2.84 23.73 6.51
C PRO A 176 1.97 23.58 7.76
N VAL A 177 1.79 22.35 8.23
CA VAL A 177 1.13 22.07 9.50
C VAL A 177 2.13 22.25 10.65
N HIS A 178 1.82 23.11 11.62
CA HIS A 178 2.74 23.43 12.73
C HIS A 178 4.16 23.85 12.29
N GLY A 179 4.29 24.49 11.12
CA GLY A 179 5.58 24.96 10.57
C GLY A 179 6.42 23.88 9.87
N MET A 180 5.88 22.68 9.69
CA MET A 180 6.55 21.56 9.02
C MET A 180 5.63 20.77 8.08
N HIS A 181 6.17 20.27 6.96
CA HIS A 181 5.57 19.17 6.22
C HIS A 181 6.19 17.86 6.72
N ARG A 182 5.40 17.06 7.44
CA ARG A 182 5.84 15.75 7.96
C ARG A 182 5.30 14.64 7.09
N GLY A 183 6.19 13.80 6.59
CA GLY A 183 5.87 12.55 5.91
C GLY A 183 6.37 11.33 6.69
N VAL A 184 5.79 10.19 6.39
CA VAL A 184 6.25 8.88 6.85
C VAL A 184 6.41 7.98 5.63
N GLY A 185 7.56 7.34 5.50
CA GLY A 185 7.86 6.46 4.38
C GLY A 185 8.18 7.19 3.08
N SER A 186 7.39 8.17 2.63
CA SER A 186 7.68 8.92 1.40
C SER A 186 7.24 10.39 1.42
N GLN A 187 7.92 11.21 0.62
CA GLN A 187 7.58 12.61 0.38
C GLN A 187 8.00 13.05 -1.02
N ILE A 188 7.16 13.84 -1.68
CA ILE A 188 7.45 14.48 -2.97
C ILE A 188 7.25 15.99 -2.87
N VAL A 189 8.20 16.74 -3.44
CA VAL A 189 8.09 18.17 -3.68
C VAL A 189 8.03 18.38 -5.19
N TYR A 190 7.04 19.11 -5.67
CA TYR A 190 6.85 19.40 -7.09
C TYR A 190 6.64 20.88 -7.32
N ASN A 191 7.42 21.46 -8.25
CA ASN A 191 7.35 22.88 -8.60
C ASN A 191 6.47 23.09 -9.84
N LEU A 192 5.43 23.91 -9.71
CA LEU A 192 4.45 24.20 -10.75
C LEU A 192 4.99 25.08 -11.89
N GLU A 193 6.02 25.92 -11.65
CA GLU A 193 6.58 26.83 -12.66
C GLU A 193 7.42 26.09 -13.69
N ASN A 194 8.27 25.18 -13.21
CA ASN A 194 9.28 24.52 -14.02
C ASN A 194 9.05 23.02 -14.19
N HIS A 195 7.97 22.49 -13.58
CA HIS A 195 7.54 21.10 -13.65
C HIS A 195 8.59 20.10 -13.16
N ARG A 196 9.42 20.46 -12.18
CA ARG A 196 10.41 19.54 -11.58
C ARG A 196 9.92 18.98 -10.27
N SER A 197 10.34 17.75 -9.97
CA SER A 197 10.06 17.08 -8.72
C SER A 197 11.30 16.47 -8.06
N TRP A 198 11.29 16.51 -6.73
CA TRP A 198 12.18 15.79 -5.84
C TRP A 198 11.37 14.77 -5.05
N PHE A 199 11.76 13.49 -5.14
CA PHE A 199 11.12 12.38 -4.44
C PHE A 199 12.09 11.73 -3.47
N VAL A 200 11.63 11.40 -2.26
CA VAL A 200 12.30 10.50 -1.32
C VAL A 200 11.30 9.44 -0.88
N GLY A 201 11.71 8.17 -0.87
CA GLY A 201 10.90 7.05 -0.39
C GLY A 201 11.77 6.00 0.27
N THR A 202 11.33 5.47 1.41
CA THR A 202 12.03 4.38 2.10
C THR A 202 11.82 3.06 1.38
N LEU A 203 12.90 2.32 1.13
CA LEU A 203 12.86 1.04 0.44
C LEU A 203 12.66 -0.13 1.39
N THR A 204 12.88 0.06 2.69
CA THR A 204 12.80 -0.98 3.71
C THR A 204 12.16 -0.42 4.98
N SER A 205 11.51 -1.29 5.74
CA SER A 205 11.03 -1.00 7.10
C SER A 205 11.34 -2.22 7.97
N ASP A 206 12.62 -2.60 7.97
CA ASP A 206 13.08 -3.82 8.63
C ASP A 206 13.15 -3.65 10.14
N LYS A 207 13.47 -2.43 10.60
CA LYS A 207 13.61 -2.08 12.02
C LYS A 207 12.94 -0.76 12.37
N PHE A 208 13.07 0.24 11.52
CA PHE A 208 12.71 1.61 11.85
C PHE A 208 11.50 2.11 11.07
N LEU A 209 10.87 3.12 11.65
CA LEU A 209 9.99 4.02 10.94
C LEU A 209 10.82 5.16 10.34
N THR A 210 10.70 5.37 9.02
CA THR A 210 11.32 6.53 8.36
C THR A 210 10.39 7.74 8.42
N VAL A 211 10.78 8.80 9.13
CA VAL A 211 10.06 10.06 9.25
C VAL A 211 10.80 11.16 8.49
N LEU A 212 10.06 11.86 7.61
CA LEU A 212 10.54 12.97 6.79
C LEU A 212 10.00 14.29 7.37
N ARG A 213 10.88 15.23 7.69
CA ARG A 213 10.54 16.51 8.32
C ARG A 213 11.10 17.66 7.51
N MET A 214 10.21 18.35 6.78
CA MET A 214 10.56 19.55 6.01
C MET A 214 10.08 20.79 6.75
N HIS A 215 11.01 21.50 7.39
CA HIS A 215 10.70 22.69 8.15
C HIS A 215 10.71 23.93 7.27
N VAL A 216 9.63 24.71 7.37
CA VAL A 216 9.50 26.00 6.69
C VAL A 216 9.97 27.11 7.63
N SER A 217 10.67 28.11 7.10
CA SER A 217 11.17 29.21 7.91
C SER A 217 10.01 30.02 8.54
N PRO A 218 10.01 30.21 9.88
CA PRO A 218 8.96 30.97 10.56
C PRO A 218 8.95 32.45 10.16
N ASP A 219 10.11 32.98 9.73
CA ASP A 219 10.26 34.38 9.31
C ASP A 219 9.93 34.57 7.81
N ASN A 220 9.94 33.50 7.03
CA ASN A 220 9.65 33.56 5.60
C ASN A 220 9.05 32.22 5.10
N PRO A 221 7.73 32.12 4.90
CA PRO A 221 7.06 30.89 4.48
C PRO A 221 7.43 30.44 3.04
N GLN A 222 8.28 31.21 2.36
CA GLN A 222 8.83 30.90 1.03
C GLN A 222 10.26 30.35 1.09
N LYS A 223 10.74 29.98 2.27
CA LYS A 223 12.08 29.45 2.47
C LYS A 223 12.08 28.18 3.30
N LEU A 224 12.91 27.25 2.88
CA LEU A 224 13.27 26.08 3.67
C LEU A 224 14.16 26.48 4.86
N ALA A 225 13.82 25.99 6.05
CA ALA A 225 14.66 26.10 7.24
C ALA A 225 15.57 24.88 7.40
N SER A 226 15.02 23.67 7.21
CA SER A 226 15.77 22.40 7.20
C SER A 226 14.94 21.31 6.54
N TYR A 227 15.62 20.26 6.09
CA TYR A 227 14.98 19.03 5.64
C TYR A 227 15.70 17.83 6.25
N GLU A 228 14.96 17.02 6.99
CA GLU A 228 15.48 15.91 7.80
C GLU A 228 14.77 14.61 7.39
N VAL A 229 15.52 13.55 7.09
CA VAL A 229 14.95 12.21 6.89
C VAL A 229 15.63 11.22 7.81
N GLU A 230 14.84 10.65 8.70
CA GLU A 230 15.29 10.01 9.92
C GLU A 230 14.58 8.68 10.15
N ASP A 231 15.37 7.64 10.37
CA ASP A 231 14.92 6.33 10.82
C ASP A 231 14.94 6.30 12.34
N THR A 232 13.75 6.13 12.93
CA THR A 232 13.49 6.24 14.37
C THR A 232 12.38 5.27 14.79
N GLY A 233 11.96 5.34 16.04
CA GLY A 233 10.79 4.61 16.55
C GLY A 233 9.47 5.27 16.20
N THR A 234 8.37 4.63 16.57
CA THR A 234 7.01 5.09 16.30
C THR A 234 6.48 6.14 17.30
N THR A 235 7.19 6.35 18.41
CA THR A 235 6.71 7.12 19.57
C THR A 235 6.31 8.56 19.24
N GLU A 236 7.00 9.24 18.31
CA GLU A 236 6.58 10.58 17.88
C GLU A 236 5.13 10.58 17.36
N LEU A 237 4.80 9.63 16.49
CA LEU A 237 3.50 9.55 15.84
C LEU A 237 2.43 9.13 16.87
N LEU A 238 2.77 8.19 17.74
CA LEU A 238 1.86 7.70 18.77
C LEU A 238 1.54 8.75 19.85
N ASN A 239 2.48 9.64 20.17
CA ASN A 239 2.26 10.75 21.11
C ASN A 239 1.14 11.70 20.66
N GLU A 240 0.89 11.78 19.36
CA GLU A 240 -0.19 12.58 18.79
C GLU A 240 -1.50 11.80 18.66
N ASN A 241 -1.43 10.46 18.82
CA ASN A 241 -2.51 9.52 18.59
C ASN A 241 -2.79 8.67 19.85
N SER A 242 -2.47 7.39 19.82
CA SER A 242 -2.86 6.35 20.79
C SER A 242 -2.24 6.58 22.18
N LEU A 243 -1.03 7.14 22.26
CA LEU A 243 -0.39 7.53 23.52
C LEU A 243 -0.71 8.96 23.99
N ARG A 244 -1.49 9.74 23.23
CA ARG A 244 -1.71 11.17 23.53
C ARG A 244 -2.24 11.46 24.93
N ARG A 245 -2.96 10.51 25.52
CA ARG A 245 -3.54 10.62 26.87
C ARG A 245 -2.93 9.67 27.88
N SER A 246 -1.87 8.96 27.50
CA SER A 246 -1.17 8.01 28.35
C SER A 246 -0.24 8.74 29.32
N PRO A 247 0.11 8.12 30.46
CA PRO A 247 1.01 8.73 31.44
C PRO A 247 2.47 8.72 30.92
N PRO A 248 3.34 9.66 31.36
CA PRO A 248 4.70 9.83 30.83
C PRO A 248 5.56 8.56 30.76
N GLU A 249 5.37 7.64 31.69
CA GLU A 249 6.05 6.34 31.74
C GLU A 249 5.76 5.43 30.54
N ASP A 250 4.61 5.60 29.87
CA ASP A 250 4.20 4.81 28.70
C ASP A 250 4.78 5.35 27.39
N HIS A 251 5.37 6.55 27.40
CA HIS A 251 6.01 7.16 26.23
C HIS A 251 7.46 6.68 26.09
N VAL A 252 7.65 5.38 25.91
CA VAL A 252 8.98 4.78 25.73
C VAL A 252 9.53 5.21 24.36
N MET A 253 10.77 5.69 24.35
CA MET A 253 11.49 6.03 23.11
C MET A 253 12.32 4.84 22.66
N LEU A 254 12.46 4.67 21.34
CA LEU A 254 13.31 3.65 20.76
C LEU A 254 14.76 3.76 21.29
N SER A 255 15.35 2.61 21.60
CA SER A 255 16.64 2.53 22.28
C SER A 255 17.32 1.20 21.96
N LEU A 256 18.11 1.17 20.89
CA LEU A 256 18.74 -0.05 20.38
C LEU A 256 20.21 -0.15 20.82
N PRO A 257 20.61 -1.18 21.58
CA PRO A 257 22.01 -1.37 21.92
C PRO A 257 22.82 -1.84 20.71
N VAL A 258 24.04 -1.35 20.60
CA VAL A 258 25.03 -1.78 19.61
C VAL A 258 26.31 -2.15 20.35
N GLU A 259 26.70 -3.42 20.29
CA GLU A 259 27.90 -3.94 20.94
C GLU A 259 29.20 -3.42 20.31
N PRO A 260 30.33 -3.40 21.04
CA PRO A 260 31.64 -3.09 20.45
C PRO A 260 31.93 -3.95 19.21
N GLY A 261 32.24 -3.28 18.09
CA GLY A 261 32.50 -3.91 16.80
C GLY A 261 31.26 -4.26 15.98
N ALA A 262 30.04 -4.05 16.50
CA ALA A 262 28.81 -4.22 15.74
C ALA A 262 28.44 -2.95 14.95
N THR A 263 27.57 -3.13 13.95
CA THR A 263 27.03 -2.07 13.11
C THR A 263 25.51 -2.09 13.19
N LEU A 264 24.89 -0.91 13.21
CA LEU A 264 23.46 -0.73 13.01
C LEU A 264 23.25 0.15 11.79
N ASP A 265 22.52 -0.38 10.81
CA ASP A 265 22.19 0.31 9.57
C ASP A 265 20.83 1.00 9.69
N SER A 266 20.70 2.17 9.07
CA SER A 266 19.43 2.83 8.76
C SER A 266 18.65 2.03 7.72
N GLU A 267 17.38 2.36 7.52
CA GLU A 267 16.63 1.92 6.35
C GLU A 267 17.28 2.49 5.08
N ARG A 268 17.08 1.81 3.95
CA ARG A 268 17.57 2.30 2.65
C ARG A 268 16.58 3.31 2.10
N LEU A 269 17.05 4.50 1.72
CA LEU A 269 16.19 5.54 1.15
C LEU A 269 16.47 5.73 -0.32
N LEU A 270 15.45 5.59 -1.16
CA LEU A 270 15.48 6.00 -2.55
C LEU A 270 15.30 7.51 -2.65
N PHE A 271 16.05 8.15 -3.54
CA PHE A 271 15.78 9.52 -4.00
C PHE A 271 15.70 9.57 -5.52
N GLY A 272 14.81 10.41 -6.04
CA GLY A 272 14.57 10.54 -7.47
C GLY A 272 14.34 11.98 -7.90
N LEU A 273 14.84 12.31 -9.10
CA LEU A 273 14.55 13.57 -9.78
C LEU A 273 13.69 13.30 -11.00
N GLY A 274 12.72 14.16 -11.26
CA GLY A 274 11.85 14.00 -12.41
C GLY A 274 11.07 15.25 -12.76
N ASN A 275 10.14 15.05 -13.69
CA ASN A 275 9.14 16.04 -14.08
C ASN A 275 7.72 15.44 -14.14
N ASP A 276 7.59 14.18 -13.75
CA ASP A 276 6.35 13.43 -13.73
C ASP A 276 6.23 12.75 -12.35
N PRO A 277 5.55 13.41 -11.39
CA PRO A 277 5.39 12.87 -10.04
C PRO A 277 4.61 11.54 -10.02
N VAL A 278 3.64 11.37 -10.93
CA VAL A 278 2.86 10.13 -11.06
C VAL A 278 3.79 8.98 -11.47
N LYS A 279 4.70 9.22 -12.44
CA LYS A 279 5.66 8.20 -12.86
C LYS A 279 6.70 7.85 -11.79
N GLN A 280 7.12 8.82 -10.97
CA GLN A 280 8.03 8.55 -9.85
C GLN A 280 7.39 7.62 -8.82
N LEU A 281 6.12 7.87 -8.47
CA LEU A 281 5.36 7.00 -7.57
C LEU A 281 5.16 5.59 -8.14
N GLU A 282 4.81 5.46 -9.42
CA GLU A 282 4.74 4.14 -10.08
C GLU A 282 6.09 3.39 -10.04
N THR A 283 7.19 4.10 -10.28
CA THR A 283 8.53 3.51 -10.26
C THR A 283 8.85 3.01 -8.85
N TYR A 284 8.58 3.83 -7.84
CA TYR A 284 8.76 3.45 -6.44
C TYR A 284 7.90 2.24 -6.06
N GLY A 285 6.62 2.22 -6.44
CA GLY A 285 5.73 1.07 -6.24
C GLY A 285 6.28 -0.23 -6.81
N HIS A 286 6.74 -0.23 -8.06
CA HIS A 286 7.34 -1.42 -8.68
C HIS A 286 8.59 -1.90 -7.92
N LEU A 287 9.44 -0.98 -7.46
CA LEU A 287 10.62 -1.35 -6.69
C LEU A 287 10.25 -2.00 -5.36
N ILE A 288 9.24 -1.47 -4.66
CA ILE A 288 8.75 -2.07 -3.42
C ILE A 288 8.17 -3.46 -3.66
N ARG A 289 7.37 -3.62 -4.72
CA ARG A 289 6.83 -4.92 -5.12
C ARG A 289 7.92 -5.97 -5.29
N ASP A 290 8.96 -5.61 -6.03
CA ASP A 290 10.03 -6.52 -6.40
C ASP A 290 10.97 -6.82 -5.20
N LEU A 291 11.29 -5.80 -4.39
CA LEU A 291 12.14 -5.93 -3.19
C LEU A 291 11.49 -6.75 -2.07
N HIS A 292 10.20 -6.56 -1.85
CA HIS A 292 9.47 -7.20 -0.73
C HIS A 292 8.68 -8.42 -1.14
N HIS A 293 8.75 -8.82 -2.42
CA HIS A 293 7.95 -9.92 -2.99
C HIS A 293 6.47 -9.77 -2.62
N ALA A 294 5.93 -8.57 -2.85
CA ALA A 294 4.60 -8.19 -2.40
C ALA A 294 3.52 -9.16 -2.93
N ARG A 295 2.53 -9.47 -2.08
CA ARG A 295 1.48 -10.44 -2.40
C ARG A 295 0.32 -9.78 -3.12
N VAL A 296 0.52 -9.53 -4.41
CA VAL A 296 -0.38 -8.67 -5.19
C VAL A 296 -1.25 -9.43 -6.20
N SER A 297 -1.31 -10.74 -6.12
CA SER A 297 -2.02 -11.61 -7.07
C SER A 297 -3.46 -11.95 -6.65
N ALA A 298 -3.92 -11.48 -5.49
CA ALA A 298 -5.28 -11.75 -5.02
C ALA A 298 -6.33 -11.23 -6.02
N PRO A 299 -7.48 -11.91 -6.19
CA PRO A 299 -8.53 -11.40 -7.04
C PRO A 299 -9.05 -10.05 -6.52
N VAL A 300 -9.64 -9.25 -7.40
CA VAL A 300 -10.39 -8.07 -6.97
C VAL A 300 -11.62 -8.55 -6.18
N ALA A 301 -11.77 -8.10 -4.94
CA ALA A 301 -12.92 -8.47 -4.12
C ALA A 301 -14.08 -7.51 -4.37
N LEU A 302 -15.15 -8.04 -4.98
CA LEU A 302 -16.43 -7.36 -5.10
C LEU A 302 -17.37 -7.99 -4.07
N GLY A 303 -18.01 -7.18 -3.25
CA GLY A 303 -18.77 -7.73 -2.13
C GLY A 303 -19.55 -6.73 -1.30
N TRP A 304 -19.78 -7.13 -0.06
CA TRP A 304 -20.49 -6.36 0.94
C TRP A 304 -19.74 -6.36 2.27
N TRP A 305 -19.70 -5.19 2.89
CA TRP A 305 -19.03 -4.93 4.15
C TRP A 305 -20.01 -4.30 5.15
N SER A 306 -20.04 -4.81 6.38
CA SER A 306 -21.10 -4.44 7.33
C SER A 306 -20.91 -3.12 8.07
N TRP A 307 -19.69 -2.59 8.16
CA TRP A 307 -19.36 -1.51 9.10
C TRP A 307 -20.19 -0.26 8.88
N THR A 308 -20.13 0.34 7.69
CA THR A 308 -20.84 1.60 7.43
C THR A 308 -22.36 1.42 7.35
N ALA A 309 -22.85 0.19 7.16
CA ALA A 309 -24.27 -0.16 7.13
C ALA A 309 -24.88 -0.32 8.53
N TYR A 310 -24.10 -0.84 9.50
CA TYR A 310 -24.63 -1.28 10.80
C TYR A 310 -23.79 -0.86 12.01
N TYR A 311 -22.52 -0.50 11.84
CA TYR A 311 -21.52 -0.32 12.88
C TYR A 311 -21.60 -1.48 13.89
N PHE A 312 -21.60 -1.17 15.19
CA PHE A 312 -21.76 -2.16 16.27
C PHE A 312 -23.13 -2.85 16.32
N GLY A 313 -24.10 -2.46 15.49
CA GLY A 313 -25.48 -2.93 15.52
C GLY A 313 -25.76 -4.20 14.73
N LEU A 314 -24.79 -4.76 14.00
CA LEU A 314 -25.01 -5.96 13.21
C LEU A 314 -25.33 -7.16 14.13
N ASN A 315 -26.36 -7.94 13.76
CA ASN A 315 -26.73 -9.18 14.43
C ASN A 315 -26.92 -10.33 13.44
N GLU A 316 -27.06 -11.54 13.95
CA GLU A 316 -27.22 -12.77 13.15
C GLU A 316 -28.32 -12.66 12.07
N GLY A 317 -29.47 -12.09 12.42
CA GLY A 317 -30.61 -11.98 11.49
C GLY A 317 -30.34 -10.98 10.36
N ALA A 318 -29.77 -9.82 10.69
CA ALA A 318 -29.39 -8.80 9.72
C ALA A 318 -28.30 -9.31 8.77
N ALA A 319 -27.27 -9.98 9.31
CA ALA A 319 -26.20 -10.57 8.51
C ALA A 319 -26.75 -11.58 7.49
N LEU A 320 -27.57 -12.53 7.93
CA LEU A 320 -28.15 -13.54 7.02
C LEU A 320 -29.10 -12.92 5.98
N THR A 321 -29.87 -11.90 6.36
CA THR A 321 -30.76 -11.20 5.43
C THR A 321 -29.96 -10.52 4.32
N ASN A 322 -28.85 -9.84 4.65
CA ASN A 322 -27.99 -9.23 3.65
C ASN A 322 -27.28 -10.27 2.79
N ALA A 323 -26.81 -11.38 3.37
CA ALA A 323 -26.15 -12.46 2.63
C ALA A 323 -27.08 -13.10 1.60
N GLU A 324 -28.32 -13.45 2.00
CA GLU A 324 -29.34 -13.99 1.09
C GLU A 324 -29.65 -12.99 -0.02
N TRP A 325 -29.83 -11.71 0.33
CA TRP A 325 -30.10 -10.66 -0.64
C TRP A 325 -28.95 -10.51 -1.65
N LEU A 326 -27.71 -10.47 -1.19
CA LEU A 326 -26.52 -10.35 -2.04
C LEU A 326 -26.44 -11.51 -3.04
N ALA A 327 -26.62 -12.73 -2.54
CA ALA A 327 -26.59 -13.95 -3.32
C ALA A 327 -27.67 -13.97 -4.43
N ASP A 328 -28.86 -13.47 -4.12
CA ASP A 328 -30.00 -13.47 -5.04
C ASP A 328 -29.93 -12.34 -6.08
N ASN A 329 -29.27 -11.21 -5.78
CA ASN A 329 -29.40 -9.98 -6.57
C ASN A 329 -28.12 -9.53 -7.28
N LEU A 330 -26.94 -9.84 -6.71
CA LEU A 330 -25.65 -9.29 -7.16
C LEU A 330 -24.57 -10.34 -7.38
N LYS A 331 -24.66 -11.54 -6.81
CA LYS A 331 -23.67 -12.61 -7.03
C LYS A 331 -23.43 -12.94 -8.50
N SER A 332 -24.47 -12.93 -9.34
CA SER A 332 -24.33 -13.15 -10.79
C SER A 332 -23.55 -12.05 -11.52
N TYR A 333 -23.27 -10.94 -10.85
CA TYR A 333 -22.48 -9.80 -11.33
C TYR A 333 -21.08 -9.74 -10.67
N GLY A 334 -20.66 -10.80 -9.96
CA GLY A 334 -19.33 -10.91 -9.37
C GLY A 334 -19.24 -10.57 -7.88
N TYR A 335 -20.28 -9.96 -7.28
CA TYR A 335 -20.29 -9.62 -5.86
C TYR A 335 -20.42 -10.89 -5.00
N THR A 336 -19.27 -11.41 -4.58
CA THR A 336 -19.14 -12.73 -3.95
C THR A 336 -18.58 -12.65 -2.54
N PHE A 337 -17.95 -11.54 -2.15
CA PHE A 337 -17.41 -11.36 -0.81
C PHE A 337 -18.50 -10.88 0.15
N PHE A 338 -18.52 -11.44 1.37
CA PHE A 338 -19.44 -11.05 2.43
C PHE A 338 -18.68 -10.96 3.75
N HIS A 339 -18.51 -9.75 4.24
CA HIS A 339 -17.61 -9.44 5.35
C HIS A 339 -18.37 -8.89 6.56
N ILE A 340 -18.24 -9.59 7.69
CA ILE A 340 -18.71 -9.15 9.00
C ILE A 340 -17.60 -8.35 9.69
N ASP A 341 -17.89 -7.08 9.94
CA ASP A 341 -16.97 -6.12 10.57
C ASP A 341 -17.12 -6.04 12.11
N GLU A 342 -16.45 -5.08 12.74
CA GLU A 342 -16.39 -4.90 14.18
C GLU A 342 -17.78 -4.88 14.83
N GLY A 343 -17.90 -5.63 15.94
CA GLY A 343 -19.07 -5.61 16.82
C GLY A 343 -19.58 -7.01 17.12
N TYR A 344 -19.18 -8.01 16.33
CA TYR A 344 -19.52 -9.40 16.58
C TYR A 344 -18.81 -9.97 17.82
N GLN A 345 -17.59 -9.49 18.12
CA GLN A 345 -16.73 -10.05 19.15
C GLN A 345 -17.13 -9.58 20.55
N TYR A 346 -16.92 -10.43 21.57
CA TYR A 346 -17.20 -10.09 22.96
C TYR A 346 -16.35 -8.91 23.50
N ALA A 347 -15.09 -8.83 23.07
CA ALA A 347 -14.12 -7.79 23.40
C ALA A 347 -12.99 -7.73 22.35
N ARG A 348 -12.19 -6.65 22.33
CA ARG A 348 -10.93 -6.62 21.58
C ARG A 348 -9.98 -7.71 22.12
N GLY A 349 -9.41 -8.49 21.21
CA GLY A 349 -8.67 -9.70 21.57
C GLY A 349 -9.53 -10.91 21.94
N GLU A 350 -10.83 -10.98 21.59
CA GLU A 350 -11.72 -12.13 21.82
C GLU A 350 -12.44 -12.58 20.52
N TYR A 351 -11.69 -12.69 19.42
CA TYR A 351 -12.23 -12.88 18.07
C TYR A 351 -12.87 -14.24 17.81
N THR A 352 -12.60 -15.26 18.62
CA THR A 352 -13.29 -16.57 18.55
C THR A 352 -14.52 -16.64 19.45
N THR A 353 -14.85 -15.55 20.14
CA THR A 353 -15.93 -15.48 21.13
C THR A 353 -16.93 -14.40 20.73
N PRO A 354 -17.96 -14.74 19.93
CA PRO A 354 -18.99 -13.77 19.55
C PRO A 354 -19.83 -13.30 20.75
N ASP A 355 -20.33 -12.07 20.68
CA ASP A 355 -21.35 -11.56 21.58
C ASP A 355 -22.64 -12.38 21.40
N ALA A 356 -23.06 -13.05 22.46
CA ALA A 356 -24.20 -13.97 22.42
C ALA A 356 -25.56 -13.26 22.30
N ASP A 357 -25.65 -11.96 22.60
CA ASP A 357 -26.89 -11.20 22.41
C ASP A 357 -27.09 -10.84 20.93
N LEU A 358 -26.01 -10.62 20.18
CA LEU A 358 -26.04 -10.34 18.74
C LEU A 358 -26.00 -11.62 17.88
N PHE A 359 -25.23 -12.61 18.31
CA PHE A 359 -25.01 -13.87 17.60
C PHE A 359 -25.26 -15.09 18.50
N PRO A 360 -26.53 -15.34 18.90
CA PRO A 360 -26.88 -16.37 19.88
C PRO A 360 -26.53 -17.81 19.45
N HIS A 361 -26.31 -18.05 18.15
CA HIS A 361 -25.88 -19.36 17.63
C HIS A 361 -24.39 -19.39 17.21
N GLY A 362 -23.65 -18.32 17.47
CA GLY A 362 -22.24 -18.14 17.10
C GLY A 362 -22.01 -17.99 15.60
N LEU A 363 -20.84 -17.49 15.23
CA LEU A 363 -20.51 -17.17 13.84
C LEU A 363 -20.27 -18.38 12.95
N ALA A 364 -19.75 -19.50 13.48
CA ALA A 364 -19.57 -20.74 12.68
C ALA A 364 -20.86 -21.21 11.98
N SER A 365 -22.03 -20.96 12.57
CA SER A 365 -23.32 -21.27 11.95
C SER A 365 -23.66 -20.30 10.82
N VAL A 366 -23.39 -19.01 11.04
CA VAL A 366 -23.62 -17.92 10.09
C VAL A 366 -22.72 -18.09 8.87
N GLU A 367 -21.42 -18.30 9.07
CA GLU A 367 -20.45 -18.44 7.97
C GLU A 367 -20.71 -19.67 7.08
N ARG A 368 -21.19 -20.77 7.67
CA ARG A 368 -21.63 -21.93 6.88
C ARG A 368 -22.83 -21.61 6.00
N LYS A 369 -23.78 -20.79 6.47
CA LYS A 369 -24.91 -20.36 5.63
C LYS A 369 -24.44 -19.45 4.51
N ILE A 370 -23.56 -18.49 4.79
CA ILE A 370 -22.93 -17.61 3.79
C ILE A 370 -22.20 -18.43 2.72
N THR A 371 -21.38 -19.40 3.15
CA THR A 371 -20.69 -20.32 2.25
C THR A 371 -21.66 -21.12 1.38
N ASN A 372 -22.77 -21.62 1.95
CA ASN A 372 -23.79 -22.38 1.22
C ASN A 372 -24.56 -21.54 0.19
N LEU A 373 -24.57 -20.20 0.35
CA LEU A 373 -25.08 -19.28 -0.66
C LEU A 373 -24.10 -19.05 -1.81
N GLY A 374 -22.89 -19.62 -1.74
CA GLY A 374 -21.82 -19.45 -2.72
C GLY A 374 -21.10 -18.11 -2.58
N LEU A 375 -21.09 -17.54 -1.37
CA LEU A 375 -20.35 -16.32 -1.03
C LEU A 375 -19.06 -16.70 -0.28
N THR A 376 -18.06 -15.83 -0.36
CA THR A 376 -16.79 -15.90 0.35
C THR A 376 -16.92 -15.19 1.71
N PRO A 377 -16.93 -15.95 2.83
CA PRO A 377 -17.07 -15.36 4.15
C PRO A 377 -15.78 -14.67 4.60
N GLY A 378 -15.94 -13.48 5.16
CA GLY A 378 -14.85 -12.69 5.72
C GLY A 378 -15.17 -12.08 7.07
N ILE A 379 -14.12 -11.77 7.85
CA ILE A 379 -14.28 -11.22 9.20
C ILE A 379 -13.25 -10.14 9.52
N TRP A 380 -13.63 -9.20 10.39
CA TRP A 380 -12.73 -8.21 10.95
C TRP A 380 -12.05 -8.67 12.25
N THR A 381 -10.83 -8.20 12.49
CA THR A 381 -10.05 -8.39 13.72
C THR A 381 -9.16 -7.16 13.97
N ALA A 382 -8.74 -6.92 15.20
CA ALA A 382 -7.62 -6.03 15.51
C ALA A 382 -6.53 -6.85 16.21
N PRO A 383 -5.65 -7.52 15.44
CA PRO A 383 -4.87 -8.67 15.91
C PRO A 383 -4.04 -8.42 17.18
N PHE A 384 -3.57 -7.19 17.36
CA PHE A 384 -2.60 -6.84 18.39
C PHE A 384 -3.19 -6.05 19.55
N GLU A 385 -4.48 -5.72 19.49
CA GLU A 385 -5.17 -5.04 20.58
C GLU A 385 -5.77 -6.03 21.59
N VAL A 386 -5.64 -5.70 22.86
CA VAL A 386 -6.13 -6.49 23.98
C VAL A 386 -6.97 -5.60 24.90
N SER A 387 -8.27 -5.91 25.03
CA SER A 387 -9.16 -5.25 25.99
C SER A 387 -8.91 -5.73 27.41
N GLU A 388 -9.12 -4.86 28.40
CA GLU A 388 -9.10 -5.19 29.83
C GLU A 388 -10.10 -6.29 30.24
N ARG A 389 -11.12 -6.56 29.41
CA ARG A 389 -12.09 -7.66 29.62
C ARG A 389 -11.66 -8.98 28.98
N SER A 390 -10.61 -8.99 28.16
CA SER A 390 -10.17 -10.19 27.45
C SER A 390 -9.54 -11.23 28.38
N TRP A 391 -9.51 -12.47 27.92
CA TRP A 391 -8.83 -13.57 28.58
C TRP A 391 -7.32 -13.32 28.70
N VAL A 392 -6.70 -12.76 27.65
CA VAL A 392 -5.27 -12.42 27.64
C VAL A 392 -4.96 -11.45 28.76
N TYR A 393 -5.70 -10.34 28.90
CA TYR A 393 -5.45 -9.36 29.95
C TYR A 393 -5.58 -9.96 31.36
N THR A 394 -6.60 -10.79 31.57
CA THR A 394 -6.93 -11.34 32.89
C THR A 394 -6.03 -12.49 33.33
N HIS A 395 -5.46 -13.26 32.39
CA HIS A 395 -4.69 -14.48 32.68
C HIS A 395 -3.22 -14.38 32.30
N HIS A 396 -2.89 -13.55 31.31
CA HIS A 396 -1.56 -13.40 30.75
C HIS A 396 -1.13 -11.93 30.57
N PRO A 397 -1.16 -11.10 31.65
CA PRO A 397 -0.62 -9.74 31.58
C PRO A 397 0.90 -9.72 31.27
N ASP A 398 1.58 -10.86 31.37
CA ASP A 398 2.96 -11.05 30.94
C ASP A 398 3.14 -11.12 29.42
N TRP A 399 2.05 -11.26 28.65
CA TRP A 399 2.04 -11.22 27.19
C TRP A 399 1.76 -9.83 26.62
N LEU A 400 1.66 -8.80 27.46
CA LEU A 400 1.44 -7.42 27.02
C LEU A 400 2.76 -6.66 26.98
N VAL A 401 2.86 -5.70 26.06
CA VAL A 401 4.00 -4.78 25.98
C VAL A 401 4.06 -3.92 27.24
N LYS A 402 5.25 -3.79 27.82
CA LYS A 402 5.44 -3.12 29.12
C LYS A 402 6.24 -1.84 29.01
N ASN A 403 5.98 -0.92 29.93
CA ASN A 403 6.86 0.22 30.17
C ASN A 403 8.08 -0.16 31.04
N ALA A 404 8.94 0.82 31.34
CA ALA A 404 10.16 0.62 32.11
C ALA A 404 9.92 0.15 33.57
N GLN A 405 8.72 0.38 34.10
CA GLN A 405 8.30 -0.06 35.43
C GLN A 405 7.73 -1.50 35.42
N GLY A 406 7.58 -2.11 34.24
CA GLY A 406 7.04 -3.45 34.06
C GLY A 406 5.51 -3.50 34.02
N ASN A 407 4.84 -2.36 33.90
CA ASN A 407 3.38 -2.29 33.76
C ASN A 407 2.99 -2.36 32.27
N PRO A 408 1.88 -3.01 31.91
CA PRO A 408 1.34 -2.97 30.54
C PRO A 408 1.07 -1.54 30.08
N ILE A 409 1.42 -1.23 28.83
CA ILE A 409 1.21 0.09 28.22
C ILE A 409 -0.23 0.21 27.74
N HIS A 410 -0.90 1.29 28.16
CA HIS A 410 -2.24 1.63 27.70
C HIS A 410 -2.17 2.45 26.40
N ILE A 411 -2.82 1.94 25.35
CA ILE A 411 -2.75 2.48 23.99
C ILE A 411 -4.07 3.12 23.51
N GLY A 412 -5.10 3.14 24.36
CA GLY A 412 -6.37 3.78 24.03
C GLY A 412 -7.57 3.07 24.62
N SER A 413 -8.75 3.38 24.10
CA SER A 413 -10.00 2.77 24.56
C SER A 413 -10.90 2.47 23.37
N VAL A 414 -11.66 1.39 23.47
CA VAL A 414 -12.76 1.12 22.53
C VAL A 414 -13.71 2.32 22.50
N SER A 415 -14.33 2.57 21.35
CA SER A 415 -15.35 3.59 21.14
C SER A 415 -16.28 3.77 22.35
N GLN A 416 -16.56 5.03 22.70
CA GLN A 416 -17.31 5.44 23.90
C GLN A 416 -16.65 5.08 25.25
N GLN A 417 -15.34 4.82 25.26
CA GLN A 417 -14.57 4.46 26.47
C GLN A 417 -15.11 3.20 27.15
N LYS A 418 -15.59 2.22 26.37
CA LYS A 418 -16.18 1.00 26.89
C LYS A 418 -15.16 0.17 27.67
N ASP A 419 -13.97 -0.02 27.08
CA ASP A 419 -12.86 -0.77 27.64
C ASP A 419 -11.53 -0.04 27.39
N LEU A 420 -10.58 -0.16 28.31
CA LEU A 420 -9.17 0.16 28.06
C LEU A 420 -8.51 -0.89 27.13
N ILE A 421 -7.58 -0.43 26.30
CA ILE A 421 -6.84 -1.24 25.31
C ILE A 421 -5.34 -1.22 25.60
N PHE A 422 -4.72 -2.39 25.42
CA PHE A 422 -3.30 -2.67 25.60
C PHE A 422 -2.74 -3.38 24.37
N GLU A 423 -1.43 -3.32 24.17
CA GLU A 423 -0.75 -4.02 23.05
C GLU A 423 -0.31 -5.44 23.44
N LEU A 424 -0.61 -6.40 22.57
CA LEU A 424 -0.08 -7.76 22.64
C LEU A 424 1.40 -7.79 22.23
N ASP A 425 2.26 -8.31 23.09
CA ASP A 425 3.66 -8.58 22.79
C ASP A 425 3.79 -9.84 21.92
N THR A 426 3.77 -9.64 20.62
CA THR A 426 3.91 -10.69 19.59
C THR A 426 5.30 -11.34 19.57
N THR A 427 6.27 -10.86 20.34
CA THR A 427 7.57 -11.53 20.49
C THR A 427 7.53 -12.64 21.54
N ASN A 428 6.49 -12.65 22.39
CA ASN A 428 6.25 -13.69 23.39
C ASN A 428 5.72 -14.97 22.73
N PRO A 429 6.35 -16.14 22.94
CA PRO A 429 5.89 -17.41 22.36
C PRO A 429 4.45 -17.80 22.74
N GLY A 430 3.99 -17.42 23.94
CA GLY A 430 2.61 -17.66 24.37
C GLY A 430 1.60 -16.80 23.60
N ALA A 431 1.93 -15.53 23.38
CA ALA A 431 1.13 -14.64 22.53
C ALA A 431 1.09 -15.10 21.06
N GLN A 432 2.23 -15.60 20.53
CA GLN A 432 2.28 -16.18 19.19
C GLN A 432 1.39 -17.42 19.08
N GLU A 433 1.44 -18.33 20.05
CA GLU A 433 0.56 -19.50 20.06
C GLU A 433 -0.91 -19.09 20.18
N TYR A 434 -1.22 -18.05 20.96
CA TYR A 434 -2.57 -17.49 21.05
C TYR A 434 -3.07 -16.95 19.69
N LEU A 435 -2.27 -16.14 19.00
CA LEU A 435 -2.60 -15.67 17.64
C LEU A 435 -2.79 -16.85 16.70
N HIS A 436 -1.84 -17.80 16.70
CA HIS A 436 -1.90 -18.97 15.83
C HIS A 436 -3.18 -19.78 16.04
N GLN A 437 -3.61 -20.03 17.29
CA GLN A 437 -4.86 -20.76 17.57
C GLN A 437 -6.11 -19.96 17.21
N THR A 438 -6.12 -18.65 17.48
CA THR A 438 -7.23 -17.75 17.13
C THR A 438 -7.48 -17.78 15.62
N TYR A 439 -6.46 -17.48 14.82
CA TYR A 439 -6.60 -17.40 13.36
C TYR A 439 -6.78 -18.77 12.70
N ARG A 440 -6.23 -19.83 13.30
CA ARG A 440 -6.53 -21.20 12.87
C ARG A 440 -8.00 -21.55 13.12
N THR A 441 -8.59 -21.12 14.22
CA THR A 441 -10.01 -21.35 14.53
C THR A 441 -10.89 -20.62 13.51
N LEU A 442 -10.62 -19.33 13.27
CA LEU A 442 -11.33 -18.52 12.28
C LEU A 442 -11.33 -19.20 10.88
N THR A 443 -10.19 -19.71 10.45
CA THR A 443 -10.05 -20.24 9.08
C THR A 443 -10.45 -21.71 8.93
N ARG A 444 -10.18 -22.56 9.93
CA ARG A 444 -10.46 -24.01 9.86
C ARG A 444 -11.85 -24.36 10.36
N ASP A 445 -12.29 -23.73 11.45
CA ASP A 445 -13.55 -24.11 12.11
C ASP A 445 -14.71 -23.26 11.58
N TRP A 446 -14.48 -21.97 11.30
CA TRP A 446 -15.50 -21.07 10.73
C TRP A 446 -15.42 -20.96 9.21
N ASN A 447 -14.39 -21.54 8.59
CA ASN A 447 -14.19 -21.57 7.13
C ASN A 447 -13.99 -20.18 6.48
N LEU A 448 -13.47 -19.22 7.24
CA LEU A 448 -13.17 -17.87 6.73
C LEU A 448 -12.07 -17.90 5.68
N ARG A 449 -12.20 -17.05 4.64
CA ARG A 449 -11.24 -16.94 3.53
C ARG A 449 -10.75 -15.52 3.28
N TYR A 450 -11.28 -14.57 4.02
CA TYR A 450 -10.89 -13.17 4.02
C TYR A 450 -10.86 -12.67 5.47
N ILE A 451 -9.78 -11.99 5.87
CA ILE A 451 -9.67 -11.42 7.22
C ILE A 451 -9.11 -10.00 7.13
N LYS A 452 -9.91 -9.03 7.58
CA LYS A 452 -9.50 -7.64 7.76
C LYS A 452 -8.84 -7.46 9.13
N MET A 453 -7.69 -6.80 9.17
CA MET A 453 -6.84 -6.67 10.35
C MET A 453 -6.51 -5.22 10.61
N ASP A 454 -7.08 -4.68 11.67
CA ASP A 454 -7.22 -3.25 11.90
C ASP A 454 -6.42 -2.77 13.14
N PHE A 455 -6.29 -1.44 13.29
CA PHE A 455 -5.62 -0.76 14.42
C PHE A 455 -4.17 -1.20 14.65
N MET A 456 -3.46 -1.54 13.57
CA MET A 456 -2.06 -1.92 13.61
C MET A 456 -1.13 -0.72 13.83
N GLU A 457 -1.51 0.50 13.47
CA GLU A 457 -0.73 1.69 13.77
C GLU A 457 -0.83 2.05 15.26
N ASP A 458 -2.00 1.82 15.88
CA ASP A 458 -2.23 2.06 17.31
C ASP A 458 -1.48 1.05 18.20
N SER A 459 -1.15 -0.12 17.64
CA SER A 459 -0.44 -1.24 18.29
C SER A 459 0.99 -1.43 17.78
N ALA A 460 1.62 -0.34 17.34
CA ALA A 460 3.03 -0.28 17.01
C ALA A 460 3.81 0.50 18.08
N VAL A 461 3.63 0.21 19.38
CA VAL A 461 4.18 1.01 20.49
C VAL A 461 5.55 0.55 20.94
N GLU A 462 6.55 1.44 20.89
CA GLU A 462 7.85 1.14 21.51
C GLU A 462 7.70 0.79 22.99
N GLY A 463 8.40 -0.25 23.44
CA GLY A 463 8.26 -0.76 24.80
C GLY A 463 9.26 -1.86 25.15
N TYR A 464 9.01 -2.53 26.27
CA TYR A 464 9.81 -3.65 26.76
C TYR A 464 9.13 -4.96 26.37
N TYR A 465 9.59 -5.54 25.27
CA TYR A 465 9.15 -6.81 24.71
C TYR A 465 9.85 -8.02 25.38
N TYR A 466 9.23 -9.19 25.26
CA TYR A 466 9.74 -10.49 25.70
C TYR A 466 11.06 -10.83 25.01
N ARG A 467 11.14 -10.59 23.70
CA ARG A 467 12.41 -10.58 22.96
C ARG A 467 13.04 -9.18 23.13
N PRO A 468 14.14 -9.06 23.90
CA PRO A 468 14.75 -7.76 24.13
C PRO A 468 15.30 -7.18 22.83
N HIS A 469 15.36 -5.84 22.77
CA HIS A 469 15.95 -5.09 21.65
C HIS A 469 15.22 -5.28 20.30
N THR A 470 13.94 -5.61 20.37
CA THR A 470 13.02 -5.64 19.23
C THR A 470 12.33 -4.29 19.13
N THR A 471 12.22 -3.72 17.93
CA THR A 471 11.41 -2.51 17.69
C THR A 471 9.93 -2.85 17.60
N ALA A 472 9.06 -1.85 17.68
CA ALA A 472 7.64 -2.06 17.50
C ALA A 472 7.27 -2.63 16.12
N LEU A 473 7.93 -2.16 15.05
CA LEU A 473 7.68 -2.66 13.69
C LEU A 473 8.16 -4.12 13.52
N GLU A 474 9.29 -4.49 14.13
CA GLU A 474 9.75 -5.88 14.17
C GLU A 474 8.76 -6.79 14.90
N ALA A 475 8.25 -6.36 16.06
CA ALA A 475 7.24 -7.09 16.81
C ALA A 475 5.98 -7.28 15.96
N GLN A 476 5.49 -6.22 15.34
CA GLN A 476 4.33 -6.30 14.45
C GLN A 476 4.53 -7.30 13.30
N ARG A 477 5.69 -7.28 12.61
CA ARG A 477 6.00 -8.27 11.56
C ARG A 477 6.05 -9.70 12.08
N ILE A 478 6.55 -9.94 13.29
CA ILE A 478 6.50 -11.26 13.94
C ILE A 478 5.04 -11.72 14.14
N GLY A 479 4.17 -10.82 14.59
CA GLY A 479 2.74 -11.08 14.75
C GLY A 479 2.06 -11.41 13.43
N LEU A 480 2.28 -10.60 12.40
CA LEU A 480 1.73 -10.80 11.06
C LEU A 480 2.21 -12.12 10.44
N GLN A 481 3.50 -12.46 10.57
CA GLN A 481 4.01 -13.74 10.09
C GLN A 481 3.38 -14.92 10.83
N THR A 482 3.19 -14.80 12.14
CA THR A 482 2.51 -15.83 12.95
C THR A 482 1.08 -16.07 12.45
N ILE A 483 0.35 -14.99 12.11
CA ILE A 483 -0.99 -15.07 11.54
C ILE A 483 -0.94 -15.71 10.16
N ARG A 484 -0.06 -15.26 9.26
CA ARG A 484 0.13 -15.84 7.91
C ARG A 484 0.41 -17.34 7.97
N ASP A 485 1.31 -17.78 8.86
CA ASP A 485 1.65 -19.19 9.04
C ASP A 485 0.46 -20.01 9.54
N ALA A 486 -0.41 -19.42 10.38
CA ALA A 486 -1.61 -20.09 10.90
C ALA A 486 -2.68 -20.30 9.82
N VAL A 487 -2.87 -19.32 8.94
CA VAL A 487 -3.96 -19.31 7.94
C VAL A 487 -3.56 -19.88 6.59
N GLY A 488 -2.27 -19.82 6.23
CA GLY A 488 -1.73 -20.23 4.94
C GLY A 488 -2.01 -19.27 3.78
N ASP A 489 -1.55 -19.63 2.58
CA ASP A 489 -1.65 -18.78 1.39
C ASP A 489 -3.05 -18.69 0.77
N SER A 490 -3.96 -19.60 1.13
CA SER A 490 -5.32 -19.65 0.59
C SER A 490 -6.30 -18.69 1.28
N VAL A 491 -5.84 -17.94 2.29
CA VAL A 491 -6.65 -16.97 3.03
C VAL A 491 -6.11 -15.58 2.73
N LEU A 492 -7.02 -14.71 2.32
CA LEU A 492 -6.72 -13.32 2.00
C LEU A 492 -6.66 -12.53 3.30
N LEU A 493 -5.56 -11.82 3.51
CA LEU A 493 -5.37 -10.93 4.64
C LEU A 493 -5.35 -9.48 4.15
N ASP A 494 -6.23 -8.67 4.73
CA ASP A 494 -6.37 -7.26 4.44
C ASP A 494 -5.88 -6.41 5.60
N LYS A 495 -4.93 -5.52 5.29
CA LYS A 495 -4.39 -4.59 6.28
C LYS A 495 -5.34 -3.42 6.43
N ASP A 496 -5.54 -2.99 7.66
CA ASP A 496 -6.22 -1.76 7.99
C ASP A 496 -5.55 -1.09 9.20
N GLY A 497 -5.52 0.24 9.22
CA GLY A 497 -4.86 1.07 10.20
C GLY A 497 -3.42 0.63 10.37
N SER A 498 -2.53 0.89 9.40
CA SER A 498 -1.14 0.41 9.53
C SER A 498 -0.15 1.33 8.85
N GLU A 499 1.11 1.26 9.28
CA GLU A 499 2.20 1.75 8.42
C GLU A 499 2.15 1.03 7.06
N MET A 500 2.41 1.77 5.98
CA MET A 500 2.14 1.29 4.62
C MET A 500 3.11 0.20 4.17
N LEU A 501 4.40 0.30 4.51
CA LEU A 501 5.45 -0.59 4.01
C LEU A 501 5.66 -1.85 4.86
N ASN A 502 5.56 -1.73 6.18
CA ASN A 502 5.81 -2.76 7.17
C ASN A 502 5.01 -4.07 6.95
N PRO A 503 3.76 -4.07 6.45
CA PRO A 503 3.01 -5.30 6.18
C PRO A 503 3.30 -5.93 4.81
N VAL A 504 4.03 -5.23 3.91
CA VAL A 504 4.26 -5.68 2.54
C VAL A 504 5.04 -7.00 2.53
N GLY A 505 4.62 -7.90 1.64
CA GLY A 505 5.15 -9.27 1.50
C GLY A 505 4.46 -10.30 2.40
N ILE A 506 3.69 -9.87 3.41
CA ILE A 506 2.95 -10.76 4.31
C ILE A 506 1.45 -10.74 4.00
N LEU A 507 0.89 -9.55 3.71
CA LEU A 507 -0.54 -9.31 3.51
C LEU A 507 -0.90 -9.14 2.03
N ASP A 508 -2.14 -9.46 1.66
CA ASP A 508 -2.58 -9.49 0.26
C ASP A 508 -3.30 -8.21 -0.17
N MET A 509 -4.06 -7.62 0.76
CA MET A 509 -4.90 -6.45 0.55
C MET A 509 -4.54 -5.37 1.58
N GLY A 510 -4.91 -4.11 1.30
CA GLY A 510 -4.60 -3.05 2.24
C GLY A 510 -5.32 -1.74 2.01
N ARG A 511 -5.93 -1.22 3.07
CA ARG A 511 -6.65 0.05 3.07
C ARG A 511 -5.71 1.23 2.82
N ILE A 512 -6.07 2.09 1.86
CA ILE A 512 -5.23 3.22 1.40
C ILE A 512 -5.86 4.58 1.64
N SER A 513 -7.08 4.63 2.16
CA SER A 513 -7.89 5.84 2.34
C SER A 513 -8.38 6.02 3.77
N GLN A 514 -8.91 7.20 4.09
CA GLN A 514 -9.69 7.37 5.33
C GLN A 514 -10.95 6.49 5.32
N ASP A 515 -11.54 6.32 6.51
CA ASP A 515 -12.87 5.76 6.66
C ASP A 515 -13.89 6.53 5.79
N THR A 516 -14.73 5.79 5.08
CA THR A 516 -15.84 6.32 4.29
C THR A 516 -17.15 6.18 5.06
N GLY A 517 -18.27 6.51 4.40
CA GLY A 517 -19.59 6.37 5.00
C GLY A 517 -20.67 7.05 4.18
N HIS A 518 -21.87 7.12 4.75
CA HIS A 518 -23.08 7.65 4.12
C HIS A 518 -23.10 9.19 4.04
N SER A 519 -21.96 9.81 3.72
CA SER A 519 -21.83 11.26 3.54
C SER A 519 -20.85 11.62 2.43
N PHE A 520 -21.14 12.71 1.72
CA PHE A 520 -20.23 13.26 0.71
C PHE A 520 -18.88 13.67 1.32
N SER A 521 -18.88 14.24 2.53
CA SER A 521 -17.66 14.63 3.24
C SER A 521 -16.72 13.45 3.43
N SER A 522 -17.22 12.29 3.85
CA SER A 522 -16.37 11.11 4.06
C SER A 522 -15.74 10.62 2.74
N SER A 523 -16.51 10.60 1.64
CA SER A 523 -15.95 10.30 0.32
C SER A 523 -14.90 11.34 -0.10
N LYS A 524 -15.15 12.62 0.15
CA LYS A 524 -14.21 13.70 -0.16
C LYS A 524 -12.91 13.59 0.66
N ASP A 525 -13.01 13.26 1.94
CA ASP A 525 -11.86 13.11 2.85
C ASP A 525 -10.99 11.91 2.43
N ALA A 526 -11.60 10.81 1.98
CA ALA A 526 -10.89 9.62 1.47
C ALA A 526 -10.15 9.87 0.13
N ALA A 527 -10.66 10.75 -0.72
CA ALA A 527 -10.24 10.84 -2.12
C ALA A 527 -8.77 11.24 -2.33
N THR A 528 -8.21 12.10 -1.46
CA THR A 528 -6.80 12.49 -1.58
C THR A 528 -5.87 11.32 -1.25
N GLY A 529 -6.25 10.46 -0.29
CA GLY A 529 -5.51 9.22 0.01
C GLY A 529 -5.49 8.26 -1.19
N ILE A 530 -6.65 8.04 -1.80
CA ILE A 530 -6.79 7.20 -3.00
C ILE A 530 -5.94 7.74 -4.16
N ALA A 531 -5.97 9.07 -4.38
CA ALA A 531 -5.14 9.70 -5.40
C ALA A 531 -3.65 9.56 -5.10
N ALA A 532 -3.20 9.91 -3.89
CA ALA A 532 -1.79 9.89 -3.52
C ALA A 532 -1.19 8.47 -3.52
N ARG A 533 -2.00 7.45 -3.24
CA ARG A 533 -1.56 6.06 -3.08
C ARG A 533 -2.02 5.13 -4.21
N PHE A 534 -2.48 5.67 -5.34
CA PHE A 534 -2.91 4.87 -6.51
C PHE A 534 -1.85 3.83 -6.93
N TYR A 535 -0.57 4.19 -6.79
CA TYR A 535 0.58 3.35 -7.17
C TYR A 535 0.77 2.15 -6.25
N MET A 536 0.17 2.11 -5.05
CA MET A 536 0.27 0.99 -4.12
C MET A 536 -0.58 -0.21 -4.57
N ASN A 537 -1.65 0.03 -5.33
CA ASN A 537 -2.45 -1.05 -5.89
C ASN A 537 -1.59 -1.91 -6.82
N ARG A 538 -1.62 -3.22 -6.60
CA ARG A 538 -0.81 -4.24 -7.28
C ARG A 538 0.71 -4.09 -7.13
N ASN A 539 1.18 -3.26 -6.20
CA ASN A 539 2.59 -3.08 -5.88
C ASN A 539 2.91 -3.35 -4.41
N TYR A 540 2.10 -2.83 -3.49
CA TYR A 540 2.17 -3.14 -2.08
C TYR A 540 1.15 -4.22 -1.73
N PHE A 541 -0.10 -3.96 -2.15
CA PHE A 541 -1.29 -4.76 -1.86
C PHE A 541 -2.26 -4.68 -3.04
N VAL A 542 -3.35 -5.45 -3.02
CA VAL A 542 -4.58 -5.03 -3.70
C VAL A 542 -5.21 -3.93 -2.85
N ALA A 543 -5.37 -2.73 -3.42
CA ALA A 543 -5.78 -1.57 -2.64
C ALA A 543 -7.21 -1.70 -2.10
N ASP A 544 -7.42 -1.37 -0.84
CA ASP A 544 -8.75 -1.18 -0.27
C ASP A 544 -9.05 0.34 -0.18
N PRO A 545 -9.99 0.88 -0.98
CA PRO A 545 -10.41 2.28 -0.89
C PRO A 545 -11.48 2.53 0.18
N ASP A 546 -11.69 1.54 1.06
CA ASP A 546 -12.84 1.41 1.92
C ASP A 546 -14.15 1.24 1.14
N ALA A 547 -15.26 0.92 1.82
CA ALA A 547 -16.53 0.67 1.14
C ALA A 547 -17.12 1.93 0.50
N PHE A 548 -17.95 1.73 -0.52
CA PHE A 548 -18.79 2.80 -1.04
C PHE A 548 -20.23 2.65 -0.56
N THR A 549 -20.96 3.77 -0.48
CA THR A 549 -22.36 3.80 -0.10
C THR A 549 -23.18 4.49 -1.17
N VAL A 550 -24.23 3.83 -1.64
CA VAL A 550 -25.12 4.33 -2.69
C VAL A 550 -26.58 4.31 -2.25
N SER A 551 -26.96 3.70 -1.15
CA SER A 551 -28.35 3.65 -0.72
C SER A 551 -28.87 4.99 -0.22
N THR A 552 -30.18 5.05 0.06
CA THR A 552 -30.81 6.20 0.72
C THR A 552 -30.84 6.04 2.25
N GLN A 553 -30.03 5.12 2.80
CA GLN A 553 -29.91 4.90 4.23
C GLN A 553 -29.38 6.15 4.94
N VAL A 554 -29.79 6.32 6.21
CA VAL A 554 -29.27 7.34 7.12
C VAL A 554 -28.96 6.64 8.44
N ILE A 555 -27.79 6.94 9.02
CA ILE A 555 -27.37 6.41 10.31
C ILE A 555 -27.40 7.56 11.34
N GLU A 556 -28.42 7.56 12.20
CA GLU A 556 -28.70 8.70 13.10
C GLU A 556 -27.79 8.74 14.35
N ASP A 557 -27.37 7.59 14.87
CA ASP A 557 -26.55 7.45 16.08
C ASP A 557 -25.03 7.51 15.83
N HIS A 558 -24.62 7.45 14.56
CA HIS A 558 -23.24 7.67 14.09
C HIS A 558 -23.17 8.82 13.07
N ALA A 559 -23.87 9.92 13.35
CA ALA A 559 -24.04 11.07 12.43
C ALA A 559 -22.73 11.77 12.00
N TRP A 560 -21.61 11.53 12.69
CA TRP A 560 -20.29 12.06 12.32
C TRP A 560 -19.73 11.44 11.03
N HIS A 561 -20.19 10.23 10.65
CA HIS A 561 -19.82 9.54 9.40
C HIS A 561 -21.00 9.20 8.49
N GLY A 562 -22.17 8.90 9.08
CA GLY A 562 -23.36 8.47 8.34
C GLY A 562 -24.20 9.58 7.70
N GLY A 563 -23.78 10.84 7.86
CA GLY A 563 -24.58 12.00 7.45
C GLY A 563 -25.89 12.13 8.24
N THR A 564 -26.60 13.24 8.03
CA THR A 564 -27.92 13.49 8.65
C THR A 564 -29.07 13.45 7.63
N LYS A 565 -28.74 13.18 6.38
CA LYS A 565 -29.65 13.11 5.24
C LYS A 565 -29.16 12.03 4.27
N PRO A 566 -30.06 11.41 3.48
CA PRO A 566 -29.64 10.49 2.43
C PRO A 566 -28.73 11.19 1.42
N LEU A 567 -27.75 10.45 0.88
CA LEU A 567 -26.95 10.91 -0.26
C LEU A 567 -27.88 11.27 -1.43
N SER A 568 -27.61 12.38 -2.11
CA SER A 568 -28.17 12.64 -3.43
C SER A 568 -27.65 11.61 -4.45
N SER A 569 -28.27 11.54 -5.64
CA SER A 569 -27.79 10.64 -6.69
C SER A 569 -26.36 10.98 -7.14
N ASP A 570 -26.01 12.27 -7.21
CA ASP A 570 -24.66 12.71 -7.56
C ASP A 570 -23.63 12.31 -6.49
N GLU A 571 -23.94 12.52 -5.21
CA GLU A 571 -23.06 12.13 -4.11
C GLU A 571 -22.88 10.60 -4.01
N ALA A 572 -23.94 9.82 -4.28
CA ALA A 572 -23.85 8.37 -4.36
C ALA A 572 -22.94 7.89 -5.51
N MET A 573 -23.05 8.53 -6.70
CA MET A 573 -22.15 8.24 -7.82
C MET A 573 -20.70 8.60 -7.49
N VAL A 574 -20.46 9.69 -6.74
CA VAL A 574 -19.11 10.05 -6.24
C VAL A 574 -18.54 8.93 -5.40
N SER A 575 -19.27 8.46 -4.37
CA SER A 575 -18.80 7.40 -3.47
C SER A 575 -18.42 6.13 -4.23
N MET A 576 -19.30 5.65 -5.11
CA MET A 576 -19.07 4.45 -5.92
C MET A 576 -17.93 4.62 -6.92
N THR A 577 -17.88 5.74 -7.65
CA THR A 577 -16.82 5.97 -8.65
C THR A 577 -15.46 6.13 -7.98
N LEU A 578 -15.42 6.70 -6.78
CA LEU A 578 -14.19 6.85 -6.01
C LEU A 578 -13.59 5.50 -5.60
N SER A 579 -14.43 4.55 -5.17
CA SER A 579 -13.98 3.18 -4.91
C SER A 579 -13.48 2.53 -6.21
N ALA A 580 -14.20 2.66 -7.32
CA ALA A 580 -13.81 2.08 -8.61
C ALA A 580 -12.46 2.60 -9.14
N VAL A 581 -12.13 3.89 -8.97
CA VAL A 581 -10.85 4.43 -9.47
C VAL A 581 -9.63 3.89 -8.73
N SER A 582 -9.78 3.33 -7.53
CA SER A 582 -8.69 2.67 -6.80
C SER A 582 -8.17 1.41 -7.51
N GLY A 583 -9.04 0.75 -8.30
CA GLY A 583 -8.75 -0.50 -9.00
C GLY A 583 -8.51 -1.70 -8.09
N GLY A 584 -8.85 -1.61 -6.81
CA GLY A 584 -8.77 -2.71 -5.86
C GLY A 584 -10.17 -3.10 -5.35
N LEU A 585 -10.34 -3.26 -4.04
CA LEU A 585 -11.61 -3.70 -3.45
C LEU A 585 -12.77 -2.80 -3.86
N PHE A 586 -13.93 -3.42 -4.05
CA PHE A 586 -15.16 -2.75 -4.45
C PHE A 586 -16.34 -3.29 -3.63
N GLU A 587 -16.44 -2.79 -2.41
CA GLU A 587 -17.36 -3.30 -1.39
C GLU A 587 -18.51 -2.31 -1.11
N ILE A 588 -19.72 -2.87 -1.01
CA ILE A 588 -20.93 -2.11 -0.71
C ILE A 588 -21.06 -1.97 0.81
N GLY A 589 -21.15 -0.73 1.30
CA GLY A 589 -21.32 -0.37 2.71
C GLY A 589 -22.77 -0.04 3.12
N ASP A 590 -23.77 -0.52 2.37
CA ASP A 590 -25.19 -0.20 2.56
C ASP A 590 -25.98 -1.36 3.19
N ASP A 591 -27.10 -1.08 3.86
CA ASP A 591 -28.16 -2.07 4.08
C ASP A 591 -28.76 -2.50 2.72
N LEU A 592 -28.45 -3.72 2.28
CA LEU A 592 -28.77 -4.21 0.94
C LEU A 592 -30.29 -4.26 0.65
N PRO A 593 -31.16 -4.70 1.59
CA PRO A 593 -32.61 -4.55 1.43
C PRO A 593 -33.07 -3.10 1.22
N THR A 594 -32.43 -2.12 1.86
CA THR A 594 -32.73 -0.69 1.66
C THR A 594 -32.25 -0.21 0.30
N LEU A 595 -31.04 -0.60 -0.13
CA LEU A 595 -30.56 -0.36 -1.49
C LEU A 595 -31.51 -0.94 -2.55
N GLY A 596 -32.03 -2.15 -2.32
CA GLY A 596 -32.98 -2.82 -3.21
C GLY A 596 -34.30 -2.08 -3.44
N LYS A 597 -34.64 -1.09 -2.60
CA LYS A 597 -35.81 -0.21 -2.80
C LYS A 597 -35.56 0.90 -3.84
N SER A 598 -34.32 1.06 -4.31
CA SER A 598 -33.90 2.08 -5.27
C SER A 598 -33.37 1.45 -6.57
N PRO A 599 -34.25 0.99 -7.50
CA PRO A 599 -33.84 0.29 -8.70
C PRO A 599 -32.81 1.04 -9.56
N ASP A 600 -32.93 2.37 -9.64
CA ASP A 600 -32.01 3.20 -10.43
C ASP A 600 -30.58 3.15 -9.86
N ARG A 601 -30.44 3.12 -8.52
CA ARG A 601 -29.13 3.02 -7.86
C ARG A 601 -28.56 1.61 -7.94
N LEU A 602 -29.42 0.59 -7.80
CA LEU A 602 -29.04 -0.80 -8.00
C LEU A 602 -28.59 -1.08 -9.44
N ALA A 603 -29.14 -0.37 -10.43
CA ALA A 603 -28.74 -0.52 -11.82
C ALA A 603 -27.28 -0.11 -12.07
N TRP A 604 -26.75 0.88 -11.32
CA TRP A 604 -25.34 1.27 -11.42
C TRP A 604 -24.40 0.14 -11.03
N LEU A 605 -24.72 -0.61 -9.97
CA LEU A 605 -23.94 -1.76 -9.51
C LEU A 605 -23.96 -2.95 -10.49
N LYS A 606 -24.87 -2.91 -11.46
CA LYS A 606 -25.03 -3.91 -12.52
C LYS A 606 -24.50 -3.39 -13.88
N ASN A 607 -23.96 -2.17 -13.92
CA ASN A 607 -23.45 -1.57 -15.13
C ASN A 607 -22.18 -2.29 -15.59
N ARG A 608 -22.20 -2.87 -16.79
CA ARG A 608 -21.10 -3.70 -17.29
C ARG A 608 -19.82 -2.92 -17.54
N ASP A 609 -19.90 -1.66 -17.98
CA ASP A 609 -18.70 -0.83 -18.18
C ASP A 609 -18.02 -0.50 -16.84
N LEU A 610 -18.81 -0.25 -15.78
CA LEU A 610 -18.26 -0.06 -14.43
C LEU A 610 -17.64 -1.35 -13.89
N LEU A 611 -18.31 -2.49 -14.08
CA LEU A 611 -17.81 -3.79 -13.61
C LEU A 611 -16.55 -4.23 -14.39
N ASP A 612 -16.47 -3.95 -15.70
CA ASP A 612 -15.25 -4.16 -16.49
C ASP A 612 -14.07 -3.35 -15.91
N MET A 613 -14.32 -2.07 -15.59
CA MET A 613 -13.32 -1.19 -14.98
C MET A 613 -12.82 -1.73 -13.63
N VAL A 614 -13.72 -2.26 -12.78
CA VAL A 614 -13.37 -2.82 -11.47
C VAL A 614 -12.66 -4.17 -11.61
N GLU A 615 -13.21 -5.10 -12.37
CA GLU A 615 -12.66 -6.46 -12.58
C GLU A 615 -11.26 -6.42 -13.21
N LEU A 616 -10.93 -5.33 -13.92
CA LEU A 616 -9.61 -5.11 -14.48
C LEU A 616 -8.50 -5.02 -13.42
N GLY A 617 -8.84 -4.62 -12.19
CA GLY A 617 -7.91 -4.62 -11.06
C GLY A 617 -6.75 -3.63 -11.18
N ARG A 618 -6.90 -2.58 -12.00
CA ARG A 618 -5.90 -1.54 -12.29
C ARG A 618 -6.36 -0.20 -11.74
N ALA A 619 -5.53 0.46 -10.94
CA ALA A 619 -5.81 1.81 -10.44
C ALA A 619 -5.85 2.83 -11.58
N SER A 620 -6.78 3.79 -11.48
CA SER A 620 -6.83 4.94 -12.38
C SER A 620 -5.74 5.93 -11.99
N LYS A 621 -5.04 6.48 -12.98
CA LYS A 621 -3.97 7.45 -12.73
C LYS A 621 -4.56 8.83 -12.40
N PRO A 622 -4.19 9.46 -11.27
CA PRO A 622 -4.60 10.82 -10.94
C PRO A 622 -3.83 11.81 -11.82
N VAL A 623 -4.44 12.22 -12.94
CA VAL A 623 -3.82 13.07 -13.97
C VAL A 623 -3.36 14.41 -13.39
N ASP A 624 -4.13 14.94 -12.44
CA ASP A 624 -3.92 16.24 -11.83
C ASP A 624 -3.34 16.16 -10.41
N LEU A 625 -2.75 15.03 -10.01
CA LEU A 625 -2.30 14.78 -8.62
C LEU A 625 -1.56 15.97 -7.98
N MET A 626 -0.52 16.47 -8.63
CA MET A 626 0.26 17.63 -8.15
C MET A 626 -0.09 18.93 -8.87
N THR A 627 -1.05 18.92 -9.81
CA THR A 627 -1.35 20.05 -10.71
C THR A 627 -2.81 20.49 -10.68
N TYR A 628 -3.66 19.89 -9.83
CA TYR A 628 -5.08 20.25 -9.69
C TYR A 628 -5.25 21.75 -9.41
N ALA A 629 -6.29 22.35 -9.96
CA ALA A 629 -6.55 23.77 -9.77
C ALA A 629 -6.93 24.05 -8.30
N LYS A 630 -6.52 25.20 -7.74
CA LYS A 630 -6.86 25.54 -6.34
C LYS A 630 -8.38 25.56 -6.12
N GLU A 631 -9.14 25.92 -7.15
CA GLU A 631 -10.60 25.95 -7.14
C GLU A 631 -11.23 24.55 -7.10
N ASP A 632 -10.50 23.50 -7.48
CA ASP A 632 -10.95 22.10 -7.37
C ASP A 632 -10.70 21.51 -5.97
N LEU A 633 -9.95 22.23 -5.12
CA LEU A 633 -9.60 21.91 -3.73
C LEU A 633 -8.65 20.71 -3.56
N GLN A 634 -8.78 19.66 -4.37
CA GLN A 634 -8.00 18.43 -4.32
C GLN A 634 -7.98 17.73 -5.71
N PRO A 635 -7.14 16.70 -5.92
CA PRO A 635 -7.10 15.95 -7.19
C PRO A 635 -8.50 15.49 -7.62
N SER A 636 -8.83 15.73 -8.88
CA SER A 636 -10.20 15.58 -9.39
C SER A 636 -10.29 14.77 -10.68
N ILE A 637 -9.17 14.48 -11.34
CA ILE A 637 -9.16 13.87 -12.68
C ILE A 637 -8.41 12.55 -12.65
N PHE A 638 -9.11 11.46 -12.94
CA PHE A 638 -8.53 10.12 -12.94
C PHE A 638 -8.72 9.46 -14.31
N LEU A 639 -7.64 8.91 -14.87
CA LEU A 639 -7.67 8.21 -16.15
C LEU A 639 -7.21 6.76 -15.98
N LEU A 640 -8.07 5.83 -16.37
CA LEU A 640 -7.73 4.43 -16.57
C LEU A 640 -7.68 4.13 -18.07
N LYS A 641 -6.54 3.63 -18.55
CA LYS A 641 -6.45 3.03 -19.88
C LYS A 641 -6.77 1.55 -19.76
N GLU A 642 -7.95 1.15 -20.21
CA GLU A 642 -8.38 -0.25 -20.13
C GLU A 642 -7.74 -1.09 -21.25
N SER A 643 -7.52 -0.47 -22.41
CA SER A 643 -6.84 -1.08 -23.55
C SER A 643 -6.19 0.01 -24.43
N ASN A 644 -5.56 -0.38 -25.55
CA ASN A 644 -5.10 0.56 -26.55
C ASN A 644 -6.22 1.38 -27.23
N ARG A 645 -7.47 0.92 -27.14
CA ARG A 645 -8.63 1.55 -27.80
C ARG A 645 -9.57 2.23 -26.81
N GLN A 646 -9.62 1.80 -25.56
CA GLN A 646 -10.66 2.20 -24.60
C GLN A 646 -10.04 2.72 -23.31
N SER A 647 -10.60 3.81 -22.78
CA SER A 647 -10.22 4.41 -21.51
C SER A 647 -11.44 4.86 -20.72
N MET A 648 -11.34 4.84 -19.39
CA MET A 648 -12.29 5.44 -18.46
C MET A 648 -11.71 6.73 -17.89
N LEU A 649 -12.48 7.81 -17.94
CA LEU A 649 -12.12 9.12 -17.36
C LEU A 649 -13.15 9.49 -16.30
N ALA A 650 -12.70 9.59 -15.05
CA ALA A 650 -13.49 10.12 -13.95
C ALA A 650 -13.10 11.57 -13.68
N VAL A 651 -14.08 12.47 -13.61
CA VAL A 651 -13.89 13.88 -13.24
C VAL A 651 -14.80 14.20 -12.08
N PHE A 652 -14.24 14.60 -10.94
CA PHE A 652 -14.96 14.90 -9.72
C PHE A 652 -15.14 16.42 -9.52
N ASN A 653 -16.25 16.81 -8.91
CA ASN A 653 -16.46 18.14 -8.38
C ASN A 653 -16.61 18.07 -6.85
N TRP A 654 -15.54 18.42 -6.15
CA TRP A 654 -15.47 18.41 -4.68
C TRP A 654 -16.09 19.64 -3.99
N THR A 655 -16.62 20.57 -4.77
CA THR A 655 -16.96 21.93 -4.31
C THR A 655 -18.45 22.11 -4.09
N GLU A 656 -18.80 23.13 -3.30
CA GLU A 656 -20.18 23.57 -3.06
C GLU A 656 -20.81 24.27 -4.29
N GLY A 657 -20.02 24.55 -5.34
CA GLY A 657 -20.46 25.21 -6.57
C GLY A 657 -20.37 24.31 -7.79
N SER A 658 -20.94 24.76 -8.91
CA SER A 658 -20.69 24.11 -10.20
C SER A 658 -19.23 24.28 -10.63
N ARG A 659 -18.69 23.27 -11.32
CA ARG A 659 -17.35 23.30 -11.92
C ARG A 659 -17.43 22.99 -13.40
N THR A 660 -16.48 23.55 -14.14
CA THR A 660 -16.29 23.32 -15.56
C THR A 660 -14.83 22.98 -15.80
N HIS A 661 -14.58 21.88 -16.50
CA HIS A 661 -13.25 21.44 -16.89
C HIS A 661 -13.15 21.38 -18.41
N ASP A 662 -12.17 22.12 -18.97
CA ASP A 662 -11.77 22.03 -20.37
C ASP A 662 -10.50 21.18 -20.47
N LEU A 663 -10.69 19.86 -20.63
CA LEU A 663 -9.60 18.89 -20.58
C LEU A 663 -9.01 18.67 -21.96
N SER A 664 -7.74 19.03 -22.15
CA SER A 664 -6.99 18.62 -23.33
C SER A 664 -6.70 17.13 -23.28
N LEU A 665 -7.16 16.38 -24.28
CA LEU A 665 -6.94 14.93 -24.37
C LEU A 665 -5.44 14.57 -24.40
N SER A 666 -4.59 15.42 -24.98
CA SER A 666 -3.14 15.22 -24.94
C SER A 666 -2.53 15.38 -23.55
N GLN A 667 -3.15 16.18 -22.67
CA GLN A 667 -2.66 16.42 -21.30
C GLN A 667 -3.14 15.37 -20.32
N THR A 668 -4.18 14.59 -20.65
CA THR A 668 -4.64 13.46 -19.83
C THR A 668 -3.82 12.19 -20.06
N GLY A 669 -2.93 12.17 -21.06
CA GLY A 669 -2.20 10.99 -21.49
C GLY A 669 -2.89 10.19 -22.60
N LEU A 670 -3.98 10.70 -23.16
CA LEU A 670 -4.65 10.14 -24.33
C LEU A 670 -4.05 10.67 -25.65
N ASN A 671 -4.34 10.02 -26.77
CA ASN A 671 -3.94 10.51 -28.08
C ASN A 671 -4.78 11.74 -28.45
N GLY A 672 -4.21 12.95 -28.32
CA GLY A 672 -4.91 14.21 -28.59
C GLY A 672 -5.33 14.42 -30.06
N ASN A 673 -4.76 13.67 -31.00
CA ASN A 673 -5.12 13.75 -32.43
C ASN A 673 -6.27 12.80 -32.81
N ALA A 674 -6.56 11.80 -31.98
CA ALA A 674 -7.61 10.82 -32.23
C ALA A 674 -9.00 11.41 -32.00
N ALA A 675 -9.99 10.83 -32.69
CA ALA A 675 -11.40 11.08 -32.45
C ALA A 675 -11.97 9.98 -31.54
N TYR A 676 -12.68 10.37 -30.50
CA TYR A 676 -13.25 9.47 -29.51
C TYR A 676 -14.77 9.45 -29.58
N ASP A 677 -15.34 8.25 -29.43
CA ASP A 677 -16.71 8.08 -28.94
C ASP A 677 -16.70 8.19 -27.42
N VAL A 678 -17.50 9.10 -26.87
CA VAL A 678 -17.54 9.42 -25.44
C VAL A 678 -18.94 9.13 -24.90
N THR A 679 -19.03 8.24 -23.93
CA THR A 679 -20.29 7.82 -23.30
C THR A 679 -20.24 8.05 -21.80
N GLU A 680 -21.21 8.78 -21.24
CA GLU A 680 -21.37 8.89 -19.79
C GLU A 680 -22.10 7.66 -19.25
N ILE A 681 -21.39 6.79 -18.52
CA ILE A 681 -21.91 5.44 -18.23
C ILE A 681 -22.87 5.38 -17.04
N LEU A 682 -22.87 6.41 -16.18
CA LEU A 682 -23.74 6.49 -15.00
C LEU A 682 -25.04 7.28 -15.23
N ALA A 683 -25.17 7.92 -16.40
CA ALA A 683 -26.38 8.64 -16.78
C ALA A 683 -27.58 7.68 -16.90
N SER A 684 -28.77 8.14 -16.50
CA SER A 684 -30.00 7.34 -16.58
C SER A 684 -30.35 6.92 -18.02
N SER A 685 -29.86 7.68 -19.00
CA SER A 685 -29.93 7.35 -20.43
C SER A 685 -28.59 7.68 -21.08
N PRO A 686 -27.63 6.74 -21.10
CA PRO A 686 -26.32 6.98 -21.69
C PRO A 686 -26.45 7.36 -23.15
N THR A 687 -25.76 8.42 -23.57
CA THR A 687 -25.65 8.82 -24.97
C THR A 687 -24.19 8.92 -25.36
N THR A 688 -23.85 8.50 -26.57
CA THR A 688 -22.50 8.58 -27.10
C THR A 688 -22.36 9.85 -27.96
N THR A 689 -21.36 10.65 -27.64
CA THR A 689 -21.00 11.86 -28.40
C THR A 689 -19.60 11.71 -28.99
N LYS A 690 -19.27 12.51 -30.01
CA LYS A 690 -17.92 12.53 -30.60
C LYS A 690 -17.12 13.66 -29.97
N ALA A 691 -15.87 13.39 -29.61
CA ALA A 691 -14.92 14.40 -29.14
C ALA A 691 -13.55 14.26 -29.83
N GLN A 692 -12.86 15.39 -30.00
CA GLN A 692 -11.50 15.45 -30.52
C GLN A 692 -10.79 16.68 -29.92
N GLY A 693 -9.52 16.52 -29.55
CA GLY A 693 -8.69 17.59 -28.96
C GLY A 693 -9.02 17.92 -27.51
N THR A 694 -10.21 18.44 -27.24
CA THR A 694 -10.63 18.91 -25.90
C THR A 694 -12.00 18.35 -25.52
N LEU A 695 -12.14 17.96 -24.25
CA LEU A 695 -13.42 17.62 -23.63
C LEU A 695 -13.89 18.76 -22.74
N HIS A 696 -15.12 19.21 -22.97
CA HIS A 696 -15.80 20.19 -22.13
C HIS A 696 -16.74 19.46 -21.18
N ILE A 697 -16.51 19.60 -19.88
CA ILE A 697 -17.24 18.86 -18.85
C ILE A 697 -17.81 19.89 -17.87
N GLU A 698 -19.14 19.92 -17.74
CA GLU A 698 -19.84 20.75 -16.76
C GLU A 698 -20.50 19.88 -15.68
N GLN A 699 -20.28 20.24 -14.42
CA GLN A 699 -20.68 19.44 -13.27
C GLN A 699 -21.38 20.29 -12.20
N PRO A 700 -22.53 19.83 -11.66
CA PRO A 700 -23.09 20.40 -10.44
C PRO A 700 -22.15 20.13 -9.24
N PRO A 701 -22.33 20.84 -8.11
CA PRO A 701 -21.60 20.53 -6.89
C PRO A 701 -21.78 19.07 -6.48
N HIS A 702 -20.76 18.52 -5.81
CA HIS A 702 -20.78 17.19 -5.20
C HIS A 702 -21.09 16.05 -6.16
N SER A 703 -20.49 16.10 -7.35
CA SER A 703 -20.81 15.16 -8.44
C SER A 703 -19.56 14.59 -9.10
N VAL A 704 -19.76 13.54 -9.88
CA VAL A 704 -18.75 12.92 -10.73
C VAL A 704 -19.30 12.72 -12.15
N ARG A 705 -18.42 12.76 -13.14
CA ARG A 705 -18.69 12.26 -14.49
C ARG A 705 -17.76 11.09 -14.74
N LEU A 706 -18.32 9.92 -15.03
CA LEU A 706 -17.58 8.74 -15.43
C LEU A 706 -17.81 8.49 -16.92
N LEU A 707 -16.79 8.79 -17.71
CA LEU A 707 -16.85 8.79 -19.17
C LEU A 707 -16.05 7.59 -19.71
N LYS A 708 -16.68 6.81 -20.58
CA LYS A 708 -16.04 5.81 -21.42
C LYS A 708 -15.62 6.46 -22.73
N LEU A 709 -14.34 6.40 -23.06
CA LEU A 709 -13.75 6.96 -24.27
C LEU A 709 -13.23 5.82 -25.15
N VAL A 710 -13.75 5.73 -26.37
CA VAL A 710 -13.31 4.74 -27.38
C VAL A 710 -12.62 5.47 -28.53
N ASP A 711 -11.32 5.27 -28.70
CA ASP A 711 -10.55 5.76 -29.84
C ASP A 711 -11.05 5.09 -31.12
N THR A 712 -11.70 5.88 -31.98
CA THR A 712 -12.32 5.39 -33.21
C THR A 712 -11.31 5.12 -34.32
N SER A 713 -10.06 5.57 -34.15
CA SER A 713 -8.95 5.28 -35.05
C SER A 713 -8.21 3.99 -34.71
N ALA A 714 -8.34 3.50 -33.48
CA ALA A 714 -7.79 2.21 -33.05
C ALA A 714 -8.77 1.06 -33.36
N PRO A 715 -8.30 -0.06 -33.94
CA PRO A 715 -9.17 -1.20 -34.24
C PRO A 715 -9.59 -1.93 -32.96
N GLU A 716 -10.80 -2.48 -32.98
CA GLU A 716 -11.26 -3.39 -31.92
C GLU A 716 -10.47 -4.70 -31.97
N GLN A 717 -10.04 -5.18 -30.80
CA GLN A 717 -9.30 -6.42 -30.66
C GLN A 717 -10.09 -7.40 -29.80
N LYS A 718 -10.12 -8.66 -30.22
CA LYS A 718 -10.64 -9.75 -29.39
C LYS A 718 -9.55 -10.22 -28.43
N PRO A 719 -9.90 -10.71 -27.23
CA PRO A 719 -8.93 -11.32 -26.34
C PRO A 719 -8.22 -12.51 -27.01
N VAL A 720 -7.02 -12.83 -26.53
CA VAL A 720 -6.29 -14.02 -26.98
C VAL A 720 -6.69 -15.21 -26.12
N ALA A 721 -7.25 -16.25 -26.76
CA ALA A 721 -7.50 -17.54 -26.12
C ALA A 721 -6.48 -18.57 -26.62
N GLU A 722 -5.72 -19.15 -25.71
CA GLU A 722 -4.76 -20.22 -26.00
C GLU A 722 -4.73 -21.20 -24.82
N ILE A 723 -4.73 -22.50 -25.12
CA ILE A 723 -4.66 -23.56 -24.11
C ILE A 723 -3.24 -24.08 -24.02
N VAL A 724 -2.64 -23.96 -22.85
CA VAL A 724 -1.35 -24.56 -22.50
C VAL A 724 -1.62 -25.74 -21.55
N ALA A 725 -1.54 -26.96 -22.08
CA ALA A 725 -1.72 -28.20 -21.33
C ALA A 725 -1.04 -29.38 -22.04
N THR A 726 -0.78 -30.48 -21.33
CA THR A 726 -0.32 -31.73 -21.96
C THR A 726 -1.45 -32.38 -22.78
N SER A 727 -1.18 -32.80 -24.01
CA SER A 727 -2.18 -33.43 -24.89
C SER A 727 -2.58 -34.85 -24.51
N SER A 728 -1.99 -35.43 -23.46
CA SER A 728 -2.33 -36.75 -22.96
C SER A 728 -2.12 -36.88 -21.45
N GLY A 729 -2.81 -37.82 -20.83
CA GLY A 729 -2.69 -38.11 -19.40
C GLY A 729 -3.23 -39.49 -19.02
N THR A 730 -3.30 -39.74 -17.71
CA THR A 730 -3.81 -41.00 -17.15
C THR A 730 -5.02 -40.73 -16.27
N ALA A 731 -6.04 -41.58 -16.37
CA ALA A 731 -7.24 -41.48 -15.55
C ALA A 731 -6.88 -41.49 -14.05
N GLY A 732 -7.37 -40.50 -13.29
CA GLY A 732 -7.09 -40.31 -11.87
C GLY A 732 -5.81 -39.51 -11.56
N VAL A 733 -5.11 -38.98 -12.57
CA VAL A 733 -3.97 -38.08 -12.41
C VAL A 733 -4.35 -36.68 -12.92
N GLY A 734 -4.02 -35.65 -12.16
CA GLY A 734 -4.29 -34.26 -12.53
C GLY A 734 -3.47 -33.82 -13.74
N ILE A 735 -4.10 -33.03 -14.61
CA ILE A 735 -3.47 -32.31 -15.72
C ILE A 735 -3.58 -30.82 -15.40
N ASP A 736 -2.46 -30.12 -15.51
CA ASP A 736 -2.44 -28.67 -15.37
C ASP A 736 -2.86 -28.01 -16.68
N PHE A 737 -3.78 -27.06 -16.55
CA PHE A 737 -4.28 -26.22 -17.63
C PHE A 737 -3.93 -24.78 -17.32
N ASN A 738 -3.43 -24.09 -18.34
CA ASN A 738 -3.04 -22.70 -18.24
C ASN A 738 -3.49 -21.91 -19.46
N ALA A 739 -3.89 -20.65 -19.24
CA ALA A 739 -4.09 -19.64 -20.26
C ALA A 739 -2.95 -18.60 -20.20
N PRO A 740 -2.47 -18.06 -21.35
CA PRO A 740 -1.43 -17.05 -21.35
C PRO A 740 -1.91 -15.79 -20.62
N GLU A 741 -0.97 -15.11 -19.96
CA GLU A 741 -1.21 -13.81 -19.35
C GLU A 741 -1.66 -12.80 -20.43
N ALA A 742 -2.70 -12.03 -20.12
CA ALA A 742 -3.24 -11.05 -21.04
C ALA A 742 -2.31 -9.84 -21.15
N SER A 743 -2.25 -9.21 -22.33
CA SER A 743 -1.53 -7.93 -22.46
C SER A 743 -2.37 -6.79 -21.91
N GLU A 744 -1.72 -5.77 -21.36
CA GLU A 744 -2.41 -4.54 -20.91
C GLU A 744 -3.20 -3.86 -22.03
N ASP A 745 -2.73 -4.02 -23.27
CA ASP A 745 -3.31 -3.46 -24.49
C ASP A 745 -4.59 -4.17 -24.95
N ASN A 746 -4.81 -5.42 -24.50
CA ASN A 746 -5.93 -6.28 -24.87
C ASN A 746 -6.24 -7.24 -23.69
N PRO A 747 -6.84 -6.72 -22.61
CA PRO A 747 -6.98 -7.45 -21.36
C PRO A 747 -8.01 -8.58 -21.46
N VAL A 748 -7.82 -9.59 -20.60
CA VAL A 748 -8.81 -10.62 -20.29
C VAL A 748 -9.25 -10.42 -18.85
N LEU A 749 -10.56 -10.27 -18.63
CA LEU A 749 -11.15 -10.10 -17.31
C LEU A 749 -11.34 -11.44 -16.61
N HIS A 750 -11.73 -12.48 -17.36
CA HIS A 750 -11.87 -13.83 -16.81
C HIS A 750 -11.72 -14.93 -17.87
N TYR A 751 -11.29 -16.11 -17.40
CA TYR A 751 -11.14 -17.33 -18.19
C TYR A 751 -12.12 -18.40 -17.73
N ARG A 752 -12.83 -19.02 -18.68
CA ARG A 752 -13.75 -20.12 -18.43
C ARG A 752 -13.31 -21.37 -19.17
N TRP A 753 -13.31 -22.51 -18.49
CA TRP A 753 -12.90 -23.80 -19.01
C TRP A 753 -14.06 -24.78 -19.04
N ASN A 754 -14.19 -25.54 -20.11
CA ASN A 754 -15.00 -26.75 -20.20
C ASN A 754 -14.10 -27.91 -20.59
N PHE A 755 -14.03 -28.95 -19.75
CA PHE A 755 -13.08 -30.04 -19.94
C PHE A 755 -13.56 -31.14 -20.89
N GLY A 756 -14.77 -31.02 -21.46
CA GLY A 756 -15.33 -31.99 -22.38
C GLY A 756 -15.90 -33.26 -21.73
N ASP A 757 -15.83 -33.36 -20.40
CA ASP A 757 -16.38 -34.46 -19.58
C ASP A 757 -17.67 -34.08 -18.82
N GLY A 758 -18.20 -32.89 -19.09
CA GLY A 758 -19.37 -32.32 -18.41
C GLY A 758 -19.03 -31.42 -17.22
N THR A 759 -17.74 -31.19 -16.93
CA THR A 759 -17.29 -30.28 -15.87
C THR A 759 -16.69 -28.99 -16.44
N SER A 760 -16.71 -27.94 -15.61
CA SER A 760 -16.17 -26.61 -15.95
C SER A 760 -15.49 -25.98 -14.74
N ALA A 761 -14.60 -25.02 -14.99
CA ALA A 761 -13.94 -24.24 -13.97
C ALA A 761 -13.63 -22.82 -14.49
N GLU A 762 -13.32 -21.91 -13.58
CA GLU A 762 -12.88 -20.55 -13.90
C GLU A 762 -11.50 -20.29 -13.30
N GLY A 763 -10.71 -19.45 -13.96
CA GLY A 763 -9.35 -19.10 -13.56
C GLY A 763 -8.33 -19.29 -14.67
N GLN A 764 -7.23 -18.55 -14.57
CA GLN A 764 -6.14 -18.62 -15.54
C GLN A 764 -5.35 -19.92 -15.43
N HIS A 765 -5.06 -20.35 -14.19
CA HIS A 765 -4.30 -21.55 -13.84
C HIS A 765 -5.16 -22.49 -13.01
N LEU A 766 -5.26 -23.76 -13.43
CA LEU A 766 -5.99 -24.77 -12.67
C LEU A 766 -5.49 -26.18 -12.98
N THR A 767 -5.87 -27.14 -12.14
CA THR A 767 -5.65 -28.57 -12.36
C THR A 767 -7.00 -29.28 -12.52
N HIS A 768 -7.14 -30.11 -13.56
CA HIS A 768 -8.33 -30.96 -13.76
C HIS A 768 -7.95 -32.44 -13.83
N THR A 769 -8.80 -33.32 -13.28
CA THR A 769 -8.55 -34.77 -13.26
C THR A 769 -9.67 -35.54 -13.96
N TYR A 770 -9.32 -36.20 -15.06
CA TYR A 770 -10.25 -37.09 -15.76
C TYR A 770 -10.35 -38.45 -15.06
N THR A 771 -11.57 -38.95 -14.88
CA THR A 771 -11.82 -40.19 -14.13
C THR A 771 -11.83 -41.45 -15.00
N ARG A 772 -11.85 -41.30 -16.34
CA ARG A 772 -11.92 -42.41 -17.30
C ARG A 772 -11.02 -42.14 -18.49
N ALA A 773 -10.55 -43.22 -19.10
CA ALA A 773 -9.92 -43.14 -20.40
C ALA A 773 -10.93 -42.69 -21.47
N GLY A 774 -10.47 -41.87 -22.40
CA GLY A 774 -11.29 -41.25 -23.43
C GLY A 774 -10.57 -40.10 -24.13
N GLU A 775 -11.17 -39.63 -25.22
CA GLU A 775 -10.76 -38.39 -25.89
C GLU A 775 -11.69 -37.27 -25.42
N TYR A 776 -11.11 -36.22 -24.86
CA TYR A 776 -11.85 -35.07 -24.34
C TYR A 776 -11.50 -33.81 -25.14
N GLN A 777 -12.53 -33.09 -25.59
CA GLN A 777 -12.36 -31.80 -26.24
C GLN A 777 -12.48 -30.71 -25.16
N VAL A 778 -11.37 -30.11 -24.79
CA VAL A 778 -11.31 -28.98 -23.87
C VAL A 778 -11.59 -27.70 -24.64
N THR A 779 -12.41 -26.82 -24.07
CA THR A 779 -12.68 -25.46 -24.57
C THR A 779 -12.29 -24.44 -23.50
N LEU A 780 -11.48 -23.46 -23.88
CA LEU A 780 -11.19 -22.26 -23.10
C LEU A 780 -11.91 -21.08 -23.74
N THR A 781 -12.64 -20.31 -22.95
CA THR A 781 -13.23 -19.02 -23.33
C THR A 781 -12.51 -17.91 -22.55
N ALA A 782 -11.80 -17.04 -23.26
CA ALA A 782 -11.24 -15.82 -22.69
C ALA A 782 -12.23 -14.66 -22.94
N VAL A 783 -12.61 -13.92 -21.89
CA VAL A 783 -13.57 -12.82 -21.95
C VAL A 783 -12.87 -11.50 -21.61
N GLY A 784 -12.89 -10.55 -22.54
CA GLY A 784 -12.35 -9.20 -22.37
C GLY A 784 -13.45 -8.17 -22.12
N LEU A 785 -13.10 -6.90 -22.33
CA LEU A 785 -13.99 -5.75 -22.16
C LEU A 785 -15.26 -5.88 -23.01
N GLY A 786 -16.39 -5.43 -22.48
CA GLY A 786 -17.69 -5.43 -23.14
C GLY A 786 -18.20 -6.84 -23.49
N GLU A 787 -17.80 -7.85 -22.73
CA GLU A 787 -18.09 -9.27 -22.96
C GLU A 787 -17.54 -9.84 -24.29
N VAL A 788 -16.63 -9.12 -24.95
CA VAL A 788 -15.97 -9.60 -26.18
C VAL A 788 -15.12 -10.81 -25.83
N SER A 789 -15.39 -11.95 -26.47
CA SER A 789 -14.72 -13.21 -26.14
C SER A 789 -14.06 -13.90 -27.34
N ALA A 790 -13.11 -14.77 -27.03
CA ALA A 790 -12.45 -15.68 -27.94
C ALA A 790 -12.40 -17.09 -27.33
N GLU A 791 -12.42 -18.11 -28.19
CA GLU A 791 -12.35 -19.50 -27.77
C GLU A 791 -11.13 -20.20 -28.35
N ALA A 792 -10.57 -21.13 -27.58
CA ALA A 792 -9.57 -22.09 -28.01
C ALA A 792 -10.01 -23.51 -27.66
N HIS A 793 -9.56 -24.49 -28.44
CA HIS A 793 -9.87 -25.89 -28.21
C HIS A 793 -8.62 -26.76 -28.25
N ALA A 794 -8.57 -27.77 -27.39
CA ALA A 794 -7.52 -28.78 -27.36
C ALA A 794 -8.11 -30.19 -27.16
N ALA A 795 -7.57 -31.18 -27.86
CA ALA A 795 -7.93 -32.58 -27.64
C ALA A 795 -6.96 -33.22 -26.64
N ILE A 796 -7.50 -33.80 -25.58
CA ILE A 796 -6.75 -34.47 -24.52
C ILE A 796 -7.07 -35.96 -24.52
N SER A 797 -6.04 -36.79 -24.73
CA SER A 797 -6.17 -38.25 -24.73
C SER A 797 -5.87 -38.82 -23.34
N ILE A 798 -6.87 -39.41 -22.69
CA ILE A 798 -6.72 -40.02 -21.37
C ILE A 798 -6.68 -41.52 -21.51
N THR A 799 -5.67 -42.13 -20.89
CA THR A 799 -5.46 -43.58 -20.89
C THR A 799 -5.52 -44.15 -19.47
N GLY A 800 -5.44 -45.48 -19.36
CA GLY A 800 -5.46 -46.17 -18.06
C GLY A 800 -6.84 -46.19 -17.39
N SER A 801 -6.86 -46.59 -16.13
CA SER A 801 -8.07 -46.74 -15.34
C SER A 801 -7.76 -46.56 -13.86
N MET A 802 -8.68 -45.93 -13.12
CA MET A 802 -8.58 -45.91 -11.67
C MET A 802 -8.85 -47.31 -11.09
N PRO A 803 -7.98 -47.86 -10.23
CA PRO A 803 -8.22 -49.16 -9.60
C PRO A 803 -9.48 -49.13 -8.74
N THR A 804 -10.45 -50.01 -9.03
CA THR A 804 -11.69 -50.13 -8.24
C THR A 804 -11.60 -51.17 -7.13
N ARG A 805 -10.44 -51.82 -6.98
CA ARG A 805 -10.20 -52.89 -6.01
C ARG A 805 -9.36 -52.38 -4.85
N PHE A 806 -9.81 -52.67 -3.63
CA PHE A 806 -9.05 -52.41 -2.42
C PHE A 806 -7.92 -53.44 -2.27
N HIS A 807 -6.68 -52.97 -2.39
CA HIS A 807 -5.46 -53.75 -2.17
C HIS A 807 -4.73 -53.22 -0.93
N PRO A 808 -4.95 -53.80 0.26
CA PRO A 808 -4.33 -53.29 1.50
C PRO A 808 -2.81 -53.33 1.45
N ASP A 809 -2.23 -54.31 0.75
CA ASP A 809 -0.77 -54.48 0.63
C ASP A 809 -0.08 -53.36 -0.18
N THR A 810 -0.84 -52.61 -0.99
CA THR A 810 -0.32 -51.45 -1.73
C THR A 810 -0.56 -50.13 -1.00
N GLN A 811 -1.30 -50.14 0.12
CA GLN A 811 -1.55 -48.94 0.89
C GLN A 811 -0.30 -48.57 1.68
N ARG A 812 0.16 -47.33 1.51
CA ARG A 812 1.19 -46.74 2.35
C ARG A 812 0.55 -45.72 3.25
N ARG A 813 0.94 -45.71 4.52
CA ARG A 813 0.61 -44.58 5.39
C ARG A 813 1.28 -43.34 4.79
N LEU A 814 0.55 -42.24 4.71
CA LEU A 814 1.16 -40.94 4.45
C LEU A 814 2.16 -40.69 5.60
N ALA A 815 3.46 -40.81 5.30
CA ALA A 815 4.50 -40.33 6.20
C ALA A 815 4.75 -38.87 5.81
N PRO A 816 4.84 -37.93 6.76
CA PRO A 816 5.36 -36.60 6.47
C PRO A 816 6.70 -36.77 5.75
N GLU A 817 6.93 -36.02 4.67
CA GLU A 817 8.27 -35.94 4.09
C GLU A 817 9.21 -35.52 5.22
N ALA A 818 10.24 -36.34 5.47
CA ALA A 818 11.31 -35.94 6.36
C ALA A 818 12.01 -34.76 5.67
N GLN A 819 11.73 -33.54 6.17
CA GLN A 819 12.51 -32.34 5.86
C GLN A 819 13.98 -32.55 6.23
#